data_AF-A0A960I813-F1
#
_entry.id   AF-A0A960I813-F1
#
_cell.length_a   1.000
_cell.length_b   1.000
_cell.length_c   1.000
_cell.angle_alpha   90.00
_cell.angle_beta   90.00
_cell.angle_gamma   90.00
#
_symmetry.space_group_name_H-M   'P 1'
#
loop_
_entity.id
_entity.type
_entity.pdbx_description
1 polymer ?
#
loop_
_entity_poly.entity_id
_entity_poly.type
_entity_poly.pdbx_seq_one_letter_code
_entity_poly.pdbx_strand_id
1 'polypeptide(L)'
;MTDALTSQDTLVDLIADLLERPAHHRLGFYDRRAGRFATHAQAAFARRAMFHAADLVHSDVRAGDHLIITSSTPEAVLTSYLASIAIGATPVVVSIRPAFDPPEEIRARLERFTGSVAGQWHVLTDVDRPLEIPGLKNAVRLPILDPKASTPARFHQARAEDIAHLQLTSGSTGDGKLVALPHRAVVANLRDLIARCELTERDTLVSWLPLYHDMGLVGFALLPMAARASAYFMTPFDFLADPVSWLRGISGCGATMTSSPTFGYERVLEHLTKADLSDCDLSRWRRAYCGAEPVDAEVLRRFASTLAPYGFDAEALIPCYGLAEATLMATMPRLNAPIPTLLMSDGAASDGPPTVRLLADLQSDGGTVGPEIVSVGPPADGLDVWIEDADGGRVDEDLVPGEVVIWGDSVAAGYLQPDGTLDAFTADEGLHTGDLGFMYEGELYVIERLKNIIIRHGVNYSTVQAERTLAELADVPVSRVLVLDSDLTPGHGLVTAVVEAPRKADPATIIRAVEAGAHRFELPLEQLLVVKWGSMPTTTSGKKQHSEVRRRLRDGELKLVERVDLRPSETLAEPDAPVVIDLDVVDARHQVMALIERLATERGTFQRIGDTATLTYDLGFDSLCLYELAVGIEDVLDIRLAETDLPALERVQDVLDLAESRRSAPLDAPGISEALTAAQMDLPQLLNVVEAQKDRQVLIGGRWVTDFASCNYLGLDLHPWVIGSIEPMVRDWGVHPSWTRAVASPAPYRELEGALAELVGVPDTVVFPTVTLLHFGVIPRLVERGGTLLVDREAHHSMHEAADLARARGATVVPIDRDDPDALEAALAGARGPRFVLVDGVYSMAGSLPDLHQLVDLAERYDAQIYVDDAHGFGVLGESPSPERPYGHGGNGIVAHLGLTHDRVIYVAGLSKAYSSMAAFITARTPAERATYELASTLVFSGPIPTASLASAIAGLEVNRAEGDLIRDRLHRLTAQLVQGARSLGFEVDNVGAFPIVNVIIGPVSIAREACDILWDFELLITPAVFPAVPLHRSGLRFTLTAANTVDEVDRALAALAAVRELVERTQLV
;
A
#
# COMPACT_ATOMS: atom_id res chain seq x y z
N MET A 1 8.03 -27.07 -46.51
CA MET A 1 8.72 -26.19 -45.53
C MET A 1 8.14 -26.40 -44.14
N THR A 2 7.81 -27.65 -43.78
CA THR A 2 7.06 -28.02 -42.57
C THR A 2 7.89 -28.83 -41.58
N ASP A 3 9.20 -28.99 -41.81
CA ASP A 3 10.07 -29.91 -41.05
C ASP A 3 10.75 -29.30 -39.81
N ALA A 4 10.43 -28.07 -39.40
CA ALA A 4 11.19 -27.40 -38.33
C ALA A 4 11.00 -28.01 -36.93
N LEU A 5 9.86 -28.67 -36.67
CA LEU A 5 9.51 -29.28 -35.37
C LEU A 5 8.96 -30.72 -35.47
N THR A 6 8.91 -31.32 -36.66
CA THR A 6 8.26 -32.63 -36.88
C THR A 6 8.99 -33.80 -36.22
N SER A 7 10.23 -33.60 -35.77
CA SER A 7 11.05 -34.63 -35.11
C SER A 7 11.37 -34.34 -33.63
N GLN A 8 10.84 -33.26 -33.05
CA GLN A 8 11.11 -32.87 -31.67
C GLN A 8 9.92 -33.22 -30.78
N ASP A 9 10.14 -34.03 -29.76
CA ASP A 9 9.13 -34.39 -28.76
C ASP A 9 9.36 -33.66 -27.43
N THR A 10 10.57 -33.11 -27.24
CA THR A 10 10.98 -32.41 -26.01
C THR A 10 11.77 -31.14 -26.28
N LEU A 11 11.89 -30.28 -25.26
CA LEU A 11 12.77 -29.11 -25.31
C LEU A 11 14.26 -29.53 -25.27
N VAL A 12 14.58 -30.74 -24.82
CA VAL A 12 15.94 -31.28 -24.92
C VAL A 12 16.30 -31.51 -26.39
N ASP A 13 15.37 -32.04 -27.19
CA ASP A 13 15.55 -32.21 -28.64
C ASP A 13 15.74 -30.86 -29.35
N LEU A 14 15.02 -29.83 -28.91
CA LEU A 14 15.21 -28.46 -29.39
C LEU A 14 16.63 -27.95 -29.13
N ILE A 15 17.20 -28.22 -27.94
CA ILE A 15 18.58 -27.83 -27.61
C ILE A 15 19.59 -28.62 -28.46
N ALA A 16 19.35 -29.91 -28.68
CA ALA A 16 20.18 -30.72 -29.56
C ALA A 16 20.18 -30.18 -30.99
N ASP A 17 19.02 -29.83 -31.56
CA ASP A 17 18.91 -29.20 -32.87
C ASP A 17 19.65 -27.85 -32.92
N LEU A 18 19.54 -27.01 -31.88
CA LEU A 18 20.23 -25.72 -31.79
C LEU A 18 21.76 -25.85 -31.93
N LEU A 19 22.37 -26.92 -31.41
CA LEU A 19 23.82 -27.15 -31.48
C LEU A 19 24.34 -27.38 -32.91
N GLU A 20 23.48 -27.93 -33.77
CA GLU A 20 23.79 -28.29 -35.16
C GLU A 20 23.53 -27.14 -36.14
N ARG A 21 23.00 -26.00 -35.66
CA ARG A 21 22.57 -24.90 -36.54
C ARG A 21 23.70 -24.14 -37.21
N PRO A 22 23.44 -23.64 -38.45
CA PRO A 22 24.31 -22.66 -39.09
C PRO A 22 24.50 -21.39 -38.27
N ALA A 23 25.65 -20.74 -38.42
CA ALA A 23 26.03 -19.56 -37.63
C ALA A 23 25.23 -18.28 -37.91
N HIS A 24 24.33 -18.27 -38.91
CA HIS A 24 23.62 -17.06 -39.32
C HIS A 24 22.34 -16.76 -38.53
N HIS A 25 21.79 -17.73 -37.78
CA HIS A 25 20.68 -17.47 -36.85
C HIS A 25 21.22 -16.88 -35.54
N ARG A 26 20.66 -15.74 -35.12
CA ARG A 26 21.21 -14.94 -34.02
C ARG A 26 20.25 -14.81 -32.84
N LEU A 27 20.84 -14.70 -31.66
CA LEU A 27 20.20 -14.13 -30.47
C LEU A 27 20.90 -12.80 -30.17
N GLY A 28 20.14 -11.72 -30.07
CA GLY A 28 20.63 -10.40 -29.73
C GLY A 28 20.15 -9.94 -28.37
N PHE A 29 21.00 -9.25 -27.62
CA PHE A 29 20.69 -8.67 -26.31
C PHE A 29 21.01 -7.18 -26.33
N TYR A 30 20.03 -6.35 -25.99
CA TYR A 30 20.15 -4.90 -26.09
C TYR A 30 21.09 -4.35 -25.02
N ASP A 31 22.12 -3.62 -25.44
CA ASP A 31 22.99 -2.84 -24.56
C ASP A 31 22.60 -1.37 -24.67
N ARG A 32 21.91 -0.87 -23.63
CA ARG A 32 21.47 0.53 -23.54
C ARG A 32 22.62 1.54 -23.55
N ARG A 33 23.79 1.19 -23.00
CA ARG A 33 24.95 2.11 -23.00
C ARG A 33 25.54 2.24 -24.39
N ALA A 34 25.54 1.14 -25.15
CA ALA A 34 26.03 1.13 -26.52
C ALA A 34 24.96 1.51 -27.56
N GLY A 35 23.67 1.54 -27.16
CA GLY A 35 22.54 1.83 -28.04
C GLY A 35 22.32 0.78 -29.14
N ARG A 36 22.76 -0.47 -28.93
CA ARG A 36 22.76 -1.53 -29.95
C ARG A 36 22.67 -2.93 -29.35
N PHE A 37 22.31 -3.93 -30.17
CA PHE A 37 22.28 -5.33 -29.75
C PHE A 37 23.67 -5.98 -29.83
N ALA A 38 24.11 -6.59 -28.73
CA ALA A 38 25.18 -7.60 -28.74
C ALA A 38 24.60 -8.92 -29.26
N THR A 39 25.25 -9.59 -30.20
CA THR A 39 24.63 -10.74 -30.89
C THR A 39 25.51 -11.99 -30.88
N HIS A 40 24.87 -13.13 -30.65
CA HIS A 40 25.48 -14.45 -30.60
C HIS A 40 24.83 -15.37 -31.64
N ALA A 41 25.62 -16.24 -32.27
CA ALA A 41 25.04 -17.33 -33.06
C ALA A 41 24.32 -18.32 -32.12
N GLN A 42 23.12 -18.78 -32.50
CA GLN A 42 22.33 -19.69 -31.67
C GLN A 42 23.09 -20.97 -31.28
N ALA A 43 23.83 -21.58 -32.21
CA ALA A 43 24.65 -22.76 -31.91
C ALA A 43 25.78 -22.48 -30.91
N ALA A 44 26.37 -21.28 -30.95
CA ALA A 44 27.39 -20.88 -29.97
C ALA A 44 26.75 -20.64 -28.59
N PHE A 45 25.57 -20.03 -28.56
CA PHE A 45 24.78 -19.82 -27.35
C PHE A 45 24.37 -21.14 -26.69
N ALA A 46 23.81 -22.08 -27.47
CA ALA A 46 23.44 -23.42 -26.99
C ALA A 46 24.67 -24.20 -26.48
N ARG A 47 25.82 -24.13 -27.18
CA ARG A 47 27.07 -24.73 -26.67
C ARG A 47 27.45 -24.16 -25.32
N ARG A 48 27.38 -22.83 -25.15
CA ARG A 48 27.68 -22.17 -23.87
C ARG A 48 26.74 -22.65 -22.76
N ALA A 49 25.44 -22.78 -23.05
CA ALA A 49 24.47 -23.34 -22.12
C ALA A 49 24.81 -24.79 -21.73
N MET A 50 25.33 -25.62 -22.64
CA MET A 50 25.76 -26.99 -22.33
C MET A 50 26.99 -27.07 -21.42
N PHE A 51 27.90 -26.10 -21.47
CA PHE A 51 29.00 -26.02 -20.49
C PHE A 51 28.49 -25.50 -19.14
N HIS A 52 27.58 -24.52 -19.15
CA HIS A 52 26.94 -24.05 -17.92
C HIS A 52 26.14 -25.18 -17.24
N ALA A 53 25.46 -26.02 -18.02
CA ALA A 53 24.79 -27.23 -17.54
C ALA A 53 25.74 -28.21 -16.83
N ALA A 54 26.99 -28.33 -17.30
CA ALA A 54 27.98 -29.17 -16.63
C ALA A 54 28.39 -28.58 -15.27
N ASP A 55 28.48 -27.26 -15.15
CA ASP A 55 28.74 -26.60 -13.87
C ASP A 55 27.58 -26.79 -12.88
N LEU A 56 26.32 -26.82 -13.36
CA LEU A 56 25.17 -27.17 -12.52
C LEU A 56 25.27 -28.60 -11.99
N VAL A 57 25.63 -29.56 -12.84
CA VAL A 57 25.84 -30.96 -12.44
C VAL A 57 26.99 -31.10 -11.43
N HIS A 58 28.09 -30.35 -11.62
CA HIS A 58 29.20 -30.28 -10.66
C HIS A 58 28.80 -29.64 -9.32
N SER A 59 27.78 -28.78 -9.35
CA SER A 59 27.20 -28.13 -8.17
C SER A 59 26.06 -28.94 -7.54
N ASP A 60 25.97 -30.23 -7.88
CA ASP A 60 25.00 -31.20 -7.35
C ASP A 60 23.54 -30.95 -7.74
N VAL A 61 23.28 -30.19 -8.80
CA VAL A 61 21.93 -30.13 -9.42
C VAL A 61 21.68 -31.46 -10.14
N ARG A 62 20.48 -32.02 -9.92
CA ARG A 62 20.03 -33.30 -10.48
C ARG A 62 18.75 -33.14 -11.30
N ALA A 63 18.44 -34.14 -12.11
CA ALA A 63 17.17 -34.20 -12.82
C ALA A 63 16.00 -34.29 -11.82
N GLY A 64 14.95 -33.52 -12.05
CA GLY A 64 13.80 -33.38 -11.14
C GLY A 64 13.97 -32.29 -10.07
N ASP A 65 15.16 -31.72 -9.89
CA ASP A 65 15.34 -30.57 -8.99
C ASP A 65 14.66 -29.32 -9.57
N HIS A 66 14.15 -28.46 -8.69
CA HIS A 66 13.56 -27.19 -9.08
C HIS A 66 14.60 -26.07 -9.07
N LEU A 67 14.68 -25.31 -10.17
CA LEU A 67 15.69 -24.27 -10.35
C LEU A 67 15.06 -22.89 -10.50
N ILE A 68 15.10 -22.08 -9.44
CA ILE A 68 14.68 -20.68 -9.50
C ILE A 68 15.76 -19.88 -10.22
N ILE A 69 15.40 -19.26 -11.34
CA ILE A 69 16.30 -18.42 -12.13
C ILE A 69 15.89 -16.96 -11.94
N THR A 70 16.81 -16.15 -11.43
CA THR A 70 16.62 -14.70 -11.31
C THR A 70 17.86 -13.96 -11.77
N SER A 71 17.70 -13.08 -12.76
CA SER A 71 18.78 -12.22 -13.25
C SER A 71 18.22 -10.93 -13.82
N SER A 72 19.05 -9.90 -13.78
CA SER A 72 18.81 -8.62 -14.43
C SER A 72 18.95 -8.64 -15.96
N THR A 73 19.51 -9.71 -16.54
CA THR A 73 19.80 -9.78 -17.99
C THR A 73 19.08 -10.96 -18.67
N PRO A 74 18.46 -10.75 -19.85
CA PRO A 74 17.83 -11.84 -20.61
C PRO A 74 18.83 -12.92 -21.05
N GLU A 75 20.09 -12.54 -21.28
CA GLU A 75 21.15 -13.46 -21.70
C GLU A 75 21.43 -14.53 -20.64
N ALA A 76 21.57 -14.12 -19.39
CA ALA A 76 21.79 -15.01 -18.26
C ALA A 76 20.59 -15.92 -18.03
N VAL A 77 19.36 -15.35 -18.02
CA VAL A 77 18.12 -16.11 -17.87
C VAL A 77 18.02 -17.23 -18.89
N LEU A 78 18.20 -16.91 -20.19
CA LEU A 78 18.10 -17.92 -21.25
C LEU A 78 19.21 -18.96 -21.19
N THR A 79 20.44 -18.55 -20.86
CA THR A 79 21.57 -19.49 -20.72
C THR A 79 21.29 -20.50 -19.60
N SER A 80 20.85 -20.03 -18.44
CA SER A 80 20.50 -20.89 -17.30
C SER A 80 19.25 -21.73 -17.56
N TYR A 81 18.23 -21.18 -18.24
CA TYR A 81 17.03 -21.92 -18.60
C TYR A 81 17.37 -23.13 -19.49
N LEU A 82 18.10 -22.91 -20.59
CA LEU A 82 18.51 -24.00 -21.48
C LEU A 82 19.41 -25.01 -20.77
N ALA A 83 20.31 -24.55 -19.91
CA ALA A 83 21.17 -25.43 -19.12
C ALA A 83 20.38 -26.34 -18.17
N SER A 84 19.31 -25.82 -17.57
CA SER A 84 18.41 -26.56 -16.67
C SER A 84 17.69 -27.68 -17.40
N ILE A 85 17.05 -27.33 -18.53
CA ILE A 85 16.33 -28.27 -19.39
C ILE A 85 17.28 -29.39 -19.86
N ALA A 86 18.50 -29.04 -20.28
CA ALA A 86 19.47 -30.01 -20.80
C ALA A 86 19.82 -31.13 -19.80
N ILE A 87 19.73 -30.88 -18.50
CA ILE A 87 20.04 -31.85 -17.43
C ILE A 87 18.79 -32.42 -16.74
N GLY A 88 17.59 -32.05 -17.21
CA GLY A 88 16.32 -32.50 -16.65
C GLY A 88 15.93 -31.82 -15.34
N ALA A 89 16.54 -30.69 -14.98
CA ALA A 89 16.05 -29.86 -13.89
C ALA A 89 14.86 -29.02 -14.38
N THR A 90 13.94 -28.68 -13.47
CA THR A 90 12.72 -27.93 -13.79
C THR A 90 12.90 -26.44 -13.46
N PRO A 91 13.21 -25.58 -14.44
CA PRO A 91 13.38 -24.16 -14.20
C PRO A 91 12.06 -23.46 -13.86
N VAL A 92 12.15 -22.41 -13.05
CA VAL A 92 11.12 -21.39 -12.86
C VAL A 92 11.80 -20.03 -12.91
N VAL A 93 11.40 -19.18 -13.86
CA VAL A 93 11.97 -17.84 -14.01
C VAL A 93 11.14 -16.87 -13.16
N VAL A 94 11.80 -16.14 -12.26
CA VAL A 94 11.11 -15.24 -11.32
C VAL A 94 11.58 -13.79 -11.44
N SER A 95 10.65 -12.86 -11.25
CA SER A 95 10.97 -11.43 -11.20
C SER A 95 11.41 -11.04 -9.78
N ILE A 96 12.71 -10.88 -9.61
CA ILE A 96 13.32 -10.26 -8.44
C ILE A 96 14.18 -9.12 -8.98
N ARG A 97 14.18 -7.96 -8.33
CA ARG A 97 15.01 -6.81 -8.69
C ARG A 97 16.02 -6.57 -7.58
N PRO A 98 17.12 -7.32 -7.52
CA PRO A 98 17.96 -7.34 -6.33
C PRO A 98 18.67 -6.02 -6.01
N ALA A 99 18.73 -5.11 -7.00
CA ALA A 99 19.24 -3.76 -6.83
C ALA A 99 18.22 -2.77 -6.23
N PHE A 100 16.93 -3.13 -6.20
CA PHE A 100 15.81 -2.23 -5.85
C PHE A 100 14.87 -2.81 -4.79
N ASP A 101 14.68 -4.13 -4.76
CA ASP A 101 13.83 -4.80 -3.79
C ASP A 101 14.61 -4.97 -2.46
N PRO A 102 14.01 -4.66 -1.28
CA PRO A 102 14.62 -4.91 0.01
C PRO A 102 14.99 -6.39 0.19
N PRO A 103 16.14 -6.73 0.81
CA PRO A 103 16.56 -8.12 1.02
C PRO A 103 15.51 -9.02 1.69
N GLU A 104 14.72 -8.47 2.62
CA GLU A 104 13.64 -9.19 3.31
C GLU A 104 12.47 -9.54 2.38
N GLU A 105 12.12 -8.66 1.44
CA GLU A 105 11.09 -8.94 0.43
C GLU A 105 11.55 -10.00 -0.58
N ILE A 106 12.83 -9.92 -0.97
CA ILE A 106 13.45 -10.93 -1.84
C ILE A 106 13.42 -12.30 -1.16
N ARG A 107 13.79 -12.35 0.12
CA ARG A 107 13.71 -13.57 0.95
C ARG A 107 12.28 -14.09 1.01
N ALA A 108 11.32 -13.26 1.41
CA ALA A 108 9.93 -13.66 1.55
C ALA A 108 9.37 -14.23 0.23
N ARG A 109 9.68 -13.61 -0.91
CA ARG A 109 9.29 -14.13 -2.23
C ARG A 109 9.93 -15.49 -2.53
N LEU A 110 11.23 -15.67 -2.25
CA LEU A 110 11.92 -16.94 -2.50
C LEU A 110 11.49 -18.05 -1.52
N GLU A 111 11.30 -17.74 -0.25
CA GLU A 111 10.81 -18.67 0.78
C GLU A 111 9.38 -19.12 0.49
N ARG A 112 8.56 -18.24 -0.08
CA ARG A 112 7.22 -18.61 -0.55
C ARG A 112 7.27 -19.77 -1.55
N PHE A 113 8.24 -19.80 -2.47
CA PHE A 113 8.35 -20.90 -3.44
C PHE A 113 8.99 -22.13 -2.81
N THR A 114 10.14 -21.93 -2.17
CA THR A 114 11.00 -23.03 -1.66
C THR A 114 10.48 -23.68 -0.38
N GLY A 115 9.71 -22.94 0.43
CA GLY A 115 9.11 -23.42 1.67
C GLY A 115 7.69 -23.97 1.51
N SER A 116 7.01 -23.65 0.41
CA SER A 116 5.64 -24.10 0.19
C SER A 116 5.56 -25.41 -0.57
N VAL A 117 6.49 -25.71 -1.49
CA VAL A 117 6.41 -26.90 -2.36
C VAL A 117 7.51 -27.90 -2.03
N ALA A 118 7.12 -29.15 -1.76
CA ALA A 118 8.05 -30.25 -1.53
C ALA A 118 8.96 -30.49 -2.74
N GLY A 119 10.28 -30.57 -2.51
CA GLY A 119 11.27 -30.81 -3.56
C GLY A 119 12.65 -30.29 -3.17
N GLN A 120 13.66 -30.63 -3.97
CA GLN A 120 15.00 -30.05 -3.84
C GLN A 120 15.05 -28.78 -4.68
N TRP A 121 15.27 -27.63 -4.03
CA TRP A 121 15.30 -26.33 -4.69
C TRP A 121 16.72 -25.79 -4.81
N HIS A 122 16.96 -25.04 -5.88
CA HIS A 122 18.21 -24.32 -6.11
C HIS A 122 17.89 -22.93 -6.66
N VAL A 123 18.69 -21.92 -6.33
CA VAL A 123 18.49 -20.52 -6.75
C VAL A 123 19.71 -20.03 -7.51
N LEU A 124 19.54 -19.69 -8.79
CA LEU A 124 20.55 -19.07 -9.65
C LEU A 124 20.37 -17.56 -9.69
N THR A 125 21.42 -16.83 -9.32
CA THR A 125 21.39 -15.35 -9.30
C THR A 125 22.72 -14.70 -9.66
N ASP A 126 22.66 -13.54 -10.35
CA ASP A 126 23.78 -12.69 -10.77
C ASP A 126 24.16 -11.61 -9.74
N VAL A 127 23.60 -11.66 -8.53
CA VAL A 127 23.80 -10.64 -7.51
C VAL A 127 25.05 -10.95 -6.69
N ASP A 128 26.12 -10.20 -6.93
CA ASP A 128 27.41 -10.35 -6.22
C ASP A 128 27.38 -9.93 -4.75
N ARG A 129 26.32 -9.26 -4.29
CA ARG A 129 26.16 -9.01 -2.85
C ARG A 129 25.91 -10.35 -2.15
N PRO A 130 26.48 -10.57 -0.96
CA PRO A 130 25.92 -11.55 -0.04
C PRO A 130 24.54 -10.99 0.35
N LEU A 131 23.53 -11.27 -0.47
CA LEU A 131 22.24 -11.70 0.07
C LEU A 131 22.58 -12.94 0.89
N GLU A 132 23.08 -12.72 2.11
CA GLU A 132 22.87 -13.67 3.17
C GLU A 132 21.35 -13.75 3.24
N ILE A 133 20.80 -14.85 2.72
CA ILE A 133 19.42 -15.23 2.95
C ILE A 133 19.46 -16.36 4.00
N PRO A 134 19.95 -16.12 5.24
CA PRO A 134 20.00 -17.14 6.27
C PRO A 134 18.57 -17.55 6.58
N GLY A 135 18.21 -18.79 6.26
CA GLY A 135 16.87 -19.32 6.55
C GLY A 135 16.06 -19.81 5.36
N LEU A 136 16.58 -19.74 4.11
CA LEU A 136 16.00 -20.51 2.99
C LEU A 136 16.07 -22.01 3.31
N LYS A 137 15.00 -22.54 3.91
CA LYS A 137 14.86 -23.96 4.18
C LYS A 137 14.81 -24.67 2.82
N ASN A 138 15.68 -25.66 2.62
CA ASN A 138 15.67 -26.56 1.47
C ASN A 138 16.07 -25.97 0.10
N ALA A 139 16.83 -24.85 0.06
CA ALA A 139 17.36 -24.31 -1.21
C ALA A 139 18.88 -24.09 -1.20
N VAL A 140 19.57 -24.45 -2.29
CA VAL A 140 21.02 -24.19 -2.49
C VAL A 140 21.22 -23.01 -3.44
N ARG A 141 21.99 -22.00 -3.02
CA ARG A 141 22.32 -20.85 -3.86
C ARG A 141 23.50 -21.17 -4.77
N LEU A 142 23.32 -20.89 -6.06
CA LEU A 142 24.36 -21.01 -7.08
C LEU A 142 24.53 -19.65 -7.78
N PRO A 143 25.76 -19.14 -7.94
CA PRO A 143 25.99 -17.97 -8.77
C PRO A 143 25.68 -18.30 -10.23
N ILE A 144 25.25 -17.30 -11.00
CA ILE A 144 25.28 -17.43 -12.46
C ILE A 144 26.74 -17.40 -12.89
N LEU A 145 27.25 -18.57 -13.28
CA LEU A 145 28.64 -18.76 -13.65
C LEU A 145 28.85 -18.56 -15.16
N ASP A 146 29.93 -17.87 -15.51
CA ASP A 146 30.58 -18.15 -16.78
C ASP A 146 31.00 -19.63 -16.80
N PRO A 147 30.77 -20.35 -17.91
CA PRO A 147 31.06 -21.78 -17.97
C PRO A 147 32.54 -22.06 -17.67
N LYS A 148 32.79 -22.82 -16.59
CA LYS A 148 34.13 -23.26 -16.15
C LYS A 148 34.43 -24.68 -16.58
N ALA A 149 33.41 -25.50 -16.79
CA ALA A 149 33.58 -26.86 -17.25
C ALA A 149 34.34 -26.91 -18.59
N SER A 150 35.31 -27.82 -18.69
CA SER A 150 36.06 -28.07 -19.93
C SER A 150 35.33 -29.02 -20.89
N THR A 151 34.26 -29.67 -20.43
CA THR A 151 33.45 -30.62 -21.22
C THR A 151 31.95 -30.29 -21.04
N PRO A 152 31.15 -30.30 -22.11
CA PRO A 152 29.72 -30.06 -22.01
C PRO A 152 28.99 -31.18 -21.26
N ALA A 153 27.84 -30.86 -20.65
CA ALA A 153 27.00 -31.85 -19.99
C ALA A 153 26.46 -32.88 -21.00
N ARG A 154 26.13 -34.08 -20.48
CA ARG A 154 25.33 -35.04 -21.23
C ARG A 154 23.86 -34.66 -21.13
N PHE A 155 23.13 -34.78 -22.24
CA PHE A 155 21.69 -34.55 -22.24
C PHE A 155 20.95 -35.56 -21.36
N HIS A 156 19.97 -35.07 -20.62
CA HIS A 156 18.96 -35.88 -19.96
C HIS A 156 18.05 -36.56 -20.99
N GLN A 157 17.62 -37.80 -20.71
CA GLN A 157 16.66 -38.51 -21.55
C GLN A 157 15.23 -38.16 -21.11
N ALA A 158 14.74 -37.00 -21.53
CA ALA A 158 13.40 -36.53 -21.20
C ALA A 158 12.32 -37.31 -21.96
N ARG A 159 11.14 -37.46 -21.34
CA ARG A 159 9.90 -37.91 -21.97
C ARG A 159 8.97 -36.71 -22.21
N ALA A 160 8.05 -36.86 -23.15
CA ALA A 160 7.09 -35.82 -23.49
C ALA A 160 6.20 -35.40 -22.29
N GLU A 161 5.89 -36.33 -21.39
CA GLU A 161 5.08 -36.07 -20.18
C GLU A 161 5.88 -35.49 -19.00
N ASP A 162 7.21 -35.48 -19.06
CA ASP A 162 8.02 -34.92 -17.98
C ASP A 162 7.81 -33.39 -17.94
N ILE A 163 7.78 -32.81 -16.73
CA ILE A 163 7.60 -31.37 -16.54
C ILE A 163 8.85 -30.63 -17.04
N ALA A 164 8.66 -29.87 -18.11
CA ALA A 164 9.71 -29.08 -18.73
C ALA A 164 10.07 -27.87 -17.86
N HIS A 165 9.08 -27.08 -17.45
CA HIS A 165 9.30 -25.93 -16.56
C HIS A 165 8.04 -25.62 -15.74
N LEU A 166 8.22 -24.81 -14.70
CA LEU A 166 7.09 -24.24 -13.95
C LEU A 166 6.90 -22.79 -14.37
N GLN A 167 5.66 -22.41 -14.66
CA GLN A 167 5.28 -21.05 -15.00
C GLN A 167 4.42 -20.47 -13.89
N LEU A 168 4.78 -19.29 -13.38
CA LEU A 168 3.96 -18.59 -12.41
C LEU A 168 2.74 -17.99 -13.09
N THR A 169 1.56 -18.21 -12.51
CA THR A 169 0.36 -17.49 -12.93
C THR A 169 0.49 -16.01 -12.57
N SER A 170 -0.05 -15.14 -13.42
CA SER A 170 -0.15 -13.70 -13.13
C SER A 170 -1.23 -13.44 -12.05
N GLY A 171 -0.96 -13.88 -10.82
CA GLY A 171 -1.92 -13.87 -9.72
C GLY A 171 -2.17 -12.47 -9.17
N SER A 172 -3.34 -11.91 -9.48
CA SER A 172 -4.00 -10.78 -8.79
C SER A 172 -4.41 -11.13 -7.35
N THR A 173 -3.58 -11.84 -6.59
CA THR A 173 -3.86 -12.24 -5.20
C THR A 173 -2.61 -12.19 -4.33
N GLY A 174 -1.46 -11.75 -4.87
CA GLY A 174 -0.17 -11.86 -4.19
C GLY A 174 0.37 -13.31 -4.14
N ASP A 175 -0.50 -14.30 -4.32
CA ASP A 175 -0.28 -15.74 -4.14
C ASP A 175 -0.27 -16.54 -5.45
N GLY A 176 0.67 -16.22 -6.36
CA GLY A 176 0.75 -16.89 -7.67
C GLY A 176 0.90 -18.42 -7.57
N LYS A 177 0.08 -19.16 -8.33
CA LYS A 177 0.14 -20.63 -8.46
C LYS A 177 1.26 -21.03 -9.43
N LEU A 178 1.84 -22.21 -9.25
CA LEU A 178 2.83 -22.78 -10.16
C LEU A 178 2.14 -23.72 -11.15
N VAL A 179 2.12 -23.35 -12.43
CA VAL A 179 1.61 -24.20 -13.52
C VAL A 179 2.71 -25.16 -13.94
N ALA A 180 2.44 -26.46 -13.89
CA ALA A 180 3.38 -27.49 -14.30
C ALA A 180 3.23 -27.77 -15.80
N LEU A 181 4.21 -27.33 -16.61
CA LEU A 181 4.17 -27.44 -18.06
C LEU A 181 4.99 -28.64 -18.55
N PRO A 182 4.35 -29.72 -19.04
CA PRO A 182 5.06 -30.86 -19.61
C PRO A 182 5.68 -30.49 -20.96
N HIS A 183 6.73 -31.22 -21.35
CA HIS A 183 7.39 -31.02 -22.64
C HIS A 183 6.42 -31.06 -23.83
N ARG A 184 5.47 -32.00 -23.83
CA ARG A 184 4.46 -32.13 -24.88
C ARG A 184 3.66 -30.84 -25.07
N ALA A 185 3.29 -30.17 -23.99
CA ALA A 185 2.39 -29.02 -24.04
C ALA A 185 3.12 -27.81 -24.64
N VAL A 186 4.37 -27.59 -24.24
CA VAL A 186 5.24 -26.55 -24.80
C VAL A 186 5.53 -26.82 -26.27
N VAL A 187 5.92 -28.05 -26.63
CA VAL A 187 6.23 -28.39 -28.02
C VAL A 187 4.99 -28.30 -28.92
N ALA A 188 3.82 -28.72 -28.44
CA ALA A 188 2.55 -28.57 -29.15
C ALA A 188 2.23 -27.10 -29.40
N ASN A 189 2.30 -26.25 -28.37
CA ASN A 189 2.02 -24.82 -28.52
C ASN A 189 3.00 -24.14 -29.49
N LEU A 190 4.30 -24.48 -29.43
CA LEU A 190 5.31 -23.98 -30.37
C LEU A 190 5.04 -24.41 -31.80
N ARG A 191 4.57 -25.65 -32.02
CA ARG A 191 4.21 -26.17 -33.35
C ARG A 191 3.04 -25.42 -33.93
N ASP A 192 2.00 -25.21 -33.13
CA ASP A 192 0.81 -24.46 -33.53
C ASP A 192 1.15 -23.00 -33.81
N LEU A 193 1.98 -22.37 -32.97
CA LEU A 193 2.48 -21.01 -33.20
C LEU A 193 3.28 -20.90 -34.51
N ILE A 194 4.21 -21.83 -34.79
CA ILE A 194 4.97 -21.80 -36.05
C ILE A 194 4.04 -21.90 -37.25
N ALA A 195 3.06 -22.82 -37.20
CA ALA A 195 2.10 -23.01 -38.27
C ALA A 195 1.20 -21.79 -38.44
N ARG A 196 0.59 -21.30 -37.36
CA ARG A 196 -0.37 -20.19 -37.36
C ARG A 196 0.26 -18.85 -37.71
N CYS A 197 1.47 -18.60 -37.22
CA CYS A 197 2.25 -17.41 -37.54
C CYS A 197 2.97 -17.55 -38.90
N GLU A 198 2.93 -18.70 -39.57
CA GLU A 198 3.72 -19.03 -40.76
C GLU A 198 5.21 -18.64 -40.61
N LEU A 199 5.81 -19.02 -39.49
CA LEU A 199 7.19 -18.68 -39.19
C LEU A 199 8.17 -19.50 -40.02
N THR A 200 9.23 -18.84 -40.47
CA THR A 200 10.32 -19.42 -41.24
C THR A 200 11.66 -18.99 -40.67
N GLU A 201 12.72 -19.64 -41.13
CA GLU A 201 14.10 -19.30 -40.72
C GLU A 201 14.54 -17.87 -41.10
N ARG A 202 13.78 -17.21 -41.99
CA ARG A 202 14.02 -15.83 -42.44
C ARG A 202 13.44 -14.79 -41.51
N ASP A 203 12.61 -15.21 -40.56
CA ASP A 203 11.94 -14.32 -39.65
C ASP A 203 12.88 -13.82 -38.56
N THR A 204 12.57 -12.61 -38.09
CA THR A 204 13.31 -11.95 -37.01
C THR A 204 12.31 -11.42 -36.00
N LEU A 205 12.46 -11.85 -34.77
CA LEU A 205 11.61 -11.45 -33.66
C LEU A 205 12.35 -10.43 -32.80
N VAL A 206 11.66 -9.38 -32.35
CA VAL A 206 12.14 -8.45 -31.34
C VAL A 206 11.17 -8.49 -30.17
N SER A 207 11.66 -8.54 -28.95
CA SER A 207 10.80 -8.54 -27.76
C SER A 207 11.45 -7.80 -26.61
N TRP A 208 10.65 -6.98 -25.93
CA TRP A 208 10.97 -6.45 -24.61
C TRP A 208 10.23 -7.20 -23.50
N LEU A 209 9.37 -8.16 -23.88
CA LEU A 209 8.50 -8.85 -22.94
C LEU A 209 9.33 -9.65 -21.93
N PRO A 210 8.94 -9.63 -20.66
CA PRO A 210 9.68 -10.30 -19.62
C PRO A 210 9.71 -11.83 -19.80
N LEU A 211 10.89 -12.43 -19.63
CA LEU A 211 11.11 -13.88 -19.75
C LEU A 211 10.57 -14.71 -18.57
N TYR A 212 10.05 -14.07 -17.53
CA TYR A 212 9.29 -14.74 -16.47
C TYR A 212 7.79 -14.82 -16.76
N HIS A 213 7.33 -14.30 -17.91
CA HIS A 213 5.98 -14.52 -18.44
C HIS A 213 6.04 -15.47 -19.64
N ASP A 214 5.00 -16.27 -19.80
CA ASP A 214 4.78 -17.21 -20.90
C ASP A 214 4.95 -16.57 -22.29
N MET A 215 4.39 -15.39 -22.51
CA MET A 215 4.50 -14.70 -23.81
C MET A 215 5.96 -14.36 -24.14
N GLY A 216 6.73 -13.87 -23.16
CA GLY A 216 8.16 -13.59 -23.34
C GLY A 216 8.99 -14.87 -23.52
N LEU A 217 8.76 -15.87 -22.67
CA LEU A 217 9.52 -17.13 -22.66
C LEU A 217 9.15 -18.04 -23.83
N VAL A 218 7.91 -18.51 -23.89
CA VAL A 218 7.42 -19.42 -24.94
C VAL A 218 7.33 -18.68 -26.28
N GLY A 219 6.65 -17.53 -26.30
CA GLY A 219 6.32 -16.81 -27.53
C GLY A 219 7.48 -16.06 -28.20
N PHE A 220 8.51 -15.66 -27.44
CA PHE A 220 9.60 -14.84 -27.96
C PHE A 220 11.01 -15.36 -27.68
N ALA A 221 11.21 -16.31 -26.76
CA ALA A 221 12.49 -16.98 -26.61
C ALA A 221 12.50 -18.38 -27.24
N LEU A 222 11.54 -19.24 -26.89
CA LEU A 222 11.48 -20.61 -27.39
C LEU A 222 10.97 -20.70 -28.83
N LEU A 223 9.96 -19.90 -29.20
CA LEU A 223 9.41 -19.87 -30.56
C LEU A 223 10.44 -19.58 -31.66
N PRO A 224 11.24 -18.50 -31.61
CA PRO A 224 12.23 -18.26 -32.66
C PRO A 224 13.34 -19.33 -32.66
N MET A 225 13.65 -19.93 -31.51
CA MET A 225 14.51 -21.10 -31.47
C MET A 225 13.81 -22.25 -32.22
N ALA A 226 12.59 -22.64 -31.89
CA ALA A 226 11.88 -23.71 -32.59
C ALA A 226 11.72 -23.45 -34.11
N ALA A 227 11.45 -22.20 -34.52
CA ALA A 227 11.26 -21.80 -35.92
C ALA A 227 12.55 -21.63 -36.73
N ARG A 228 13.73 -21.78 -36.10
CA ARG A 228 15.04 -21.43 -36.68
C ARG A 228 15.13 -19.96 -37.12
N ALA A 229 14.38 -19.08 -36.47
CA ALA A 229 14.36 -17.63 -36.69
C ALA A 229 15.38 -16.92 -35.80
N SER A 230 15.70 -15.65 -36.10
CA SER A 230 16.53 -14.82 -35.21
C SER A 230 15.66 -14.11 -34.15
N ALA A 231 16.22 -13.83 -32.97
CA ALA A 231 15.51 -13.15 -31.90
C ALA A 231 16.39 -12.08 -31.23
N TYR A 232 15.77 -10.97 -30.83
CA TYR A 232 16.46 -9.84 -30.21
C TYR A 232 15.67 -9.39 -28.97
N PHE A 233 16.36 -9.32 -27.83
CA PHE A 233 15.76 -9.10 -26.53
C PHE A 233 16.18 -7.76 -25.94
N MET A 234 15.19 -7.00 -25.50
CA MET A 234 15.32 -5.82 -24.66
C MET A 234 14.76 -6.16 -23.28
N THR A 235 15.13 -5.41 -22.23
CA THR A 235 14.47 -5.56 -20.94
C THR A 235 13.18 -4.73 -20.89
N PRO A 236 12.18 -5.10 -20.06
CA PRO A 236 11.03 -4.24 -19.81
C PRO A 236 11.43 -2.85 -19.30
N PHE A 237 12.54 -2.75 -18.56
CA PHE A 237 13.08 -1.47 -18.09
C PHE A 237 13.60 -0.60 -19.23
N ASP A 238 14.27 -1.20 -20.23
CA ASP A 238 14.71 -0.47 -21.42
C ASP A 238 13.50 0.08 -22.19
N PHE A 239 12.47 -0.73 -22.38
CA PHE A 239 11.22 -0.31 -23.02
C PHE A 239 10.51 0.80 -22.24
N LEU A 240 10.33 0.65 -20.92
CA LEU A 240 9.64 1.66 -20.11
C LEU A 240 10.39 3.00 -20.05
N ALA A 241 11.73 2.96 -20.10
CA ALA A 241 12.55 4.16 -20.08
C ALA A 241 12.61 4.88 -21.42
N ASP A 242 12.58 4.15 -22.54
CA ASP A 242 12.52 4.69 -23.90
C ASP A 242 11.70 3.77 -24.84
N PRO A 243 10.36 3.91 -24.88
CA PRO A 243 9.50 3.05 -25.71
C PRO A 243 9.81 3.14 -27.20
N VAL A 244 10.38 4.26 -27.66
CA VAL A 244 10.72 4.50 -29.07
C VAL A 244 11.91 3.64 -29.50
N SER A 245 12.79 3.26 -28.57
CA SER A 245 13.90 2.34 -28.84
C SER A 245 13.43 0.97 -29.34
N TRP A 246 12.21 0.53 -29.00
CA TRP A 246 11.61 -0.70 -29.53
C TRP A 246 11.31 -0.58 -31.03
N LEU A 247 10.73 0.54 -31.49
CA LEU A 247 10.49 0.79 -32.92
C LEU A 247 11.81 0.86 -33.71
N ARG A 248 12.84 1.50 -33.13
CA ARG A 248 14.18 1.53 -33.71
C ARG A 248 14.82 0.14 -33.75
N GLY A 249 14.58 -0.69 -32.73
CA GLY A 249 15.00 -2.09 -32.71
C GLY A 249 14.32 -2.92 -33.79
N ILE A 250 13.00 -2.78 -33.95
CA ILE A 250 12.21 -3.42 -35.02
C ILE A 250 12.78 -3.04 -36.38
N SER A 251 12.97 -1.74 -36.64
CA SER A 251 13.47 -1.26 -37.91
C SER A 251 14.92 -1.69 -38.17
N GLY A 252 15.82 -1.46 -37.20
CA GLY A 252 17.25 -1.76 -37.32
C GLY A 252 17.57 -3.25 -37.44
N CYS A 253 16.78 -4.12 -36.81
CA CYS A 253 16.91 -5.57 -36.94
C CYS A 253 16.09 -6.13 -38.13
N GLY A 254 15.24 -5.32 -38.76
CA GLY A 254 14.31 -5.76 -39.80
C GLY A 254 13.32 -6.79 -39.28
N ALA A 255 12.83 -6.61 -38.05
CA ALA A 255 11.96 -7.56 -37.38
C ALA A 255 10.64 -7.74 -38.13
N THR A 256 10.21 -9.00 -38.24
CA THR A 256 8.99 -9.40 -38.93
C THR A 256 7.85 -9.73 -37.98
N MET A 257 8.17 -9.91 -36.68
CA MET A 257 7.22 -10.26 -35.64
C MET A 257 7.61 -9.64 -34.29
N THR A 258 6.64 -9.08 -33.59
CA THR A 258 6.76 -8.67 -32.19
C THR A 258 5.37 -8.67 -31.54
N SER A 259 5.32 -8.47 -30.22
CA SER A 259 4.08 -8.43 -29.47
C SER A 259 4.19 -7.45 -28.31
N SER A 260 3.03 -6.94 -27.91
CA SER A 260 2.84 -6.14 -26.72
C SER A 260 1.40 -6.33 -26.22
N PRO A 261 1.13 -6.22 -24.91
CA PRO A 261 -0.21 -5.87 -24.44
C PRO A 261 -0.66 -4.51 -25.00
N THR A 262 -1.95 -4.21 -24.95
CA THR A 262 -2.52 -2.90 -25.34
C THR A 262 -1.75 -1.73 -24.70
N PHE A 263 -1.36 -1.85 -23.43
CA PHE A 263 -0.58 -0.85 -22.69
C PHE A 263 0.71 -0.46 -23.40
N GLY A 264 1.44 -1.42 -23.99
CA GLY A 264 2.72 -1.09 -24.63
C GLY A 264 2.54 -0.36 -25.96
N TYR A 265 1.48 -0.67 -26.72
CA TYR A 265 1.11 0.12 -27.92
C TYR A 265 0.75 1.56 -27.54
N GLU A 266 -0.04 1.72 -26.48
CA GLU A 266 -0.42 3.02 -25.93
C GLU A 266 0.81 3.80 -25.42
N ARG A 267 1.73 3.12 -24.72
CA ARG A 267 2.96 3.73 -24.22
C ARG A 267 3.84 4.27 -25.34
N VAL A 268 3.89 3.60 -26.48
CA VAL A 268 4.57 4.10 -27.68
C VAL A 268 3.89 5.39 -28.16
N LEU A 269 2.56 5.38 -28.34
CA LEU A 269 1.81 6.56 -28.78
C LEU A 269 2.08 7.80 -27.92
N GLU A 270 2.12 7.66 -26.59
CA GLU A 270 2.44 8.75 -25.65
C GLU A 270 3.81 9.39 -25.94
N HIS A 271 4.80 8.61 -26.37
CA HIS A 271 6.19 9.06 -26.55
C HIS A 271 6.52 9.49 -27.98
N LEU A 272 5.69 9.13 -28.96
CA LEU A 272 5.88 9.50 -30.37
C LEU A 272 5.80 11.02 -30.60
N THR A 273 5.04 11.76 -29.80
CA THR A 273 4.85 13.22 -29.95
C THR A 273 6.15 14.04 -29.92
N LYS A 274 7.23 13.48 -29.36
CA LYS A 274 8.54 14.14 -29.20
C LYS A 274 9.66 13.41 -29.94
N ALA A 275 9.35 12.36 -30.68
CA ALA A 275 10.33 11.46 -31.26
C ALA A 275 10.53 11.72 -32.75
N ASP A 276 11.78 11.77 -33.18
CA ASP A 276 12.12 11.69 -34.59
C ASP A 276 12.26 10.22 -35.01
N LEU A 277 11.46 9.84 -36.00
CA LEU A 277 11.38 8.52 -36.62
C LEU A 277 11.70 8.56 -38.12
N SER A 278 12.27 9.66 -38.65
CA SER A 278 12.58 9.80 -40.08
C SER A 278 13.40 8.65 -40.67
N ASP A 279 14.23 8.03 -39.83
CA ASP A 279 15.16 6.98 -40.20
C ASP A 279 14.59 5.57 -39.95
N CYS A 280 13.34 5.45 -39.48
CA CYS A 280 12.67 4.18 -39.23
C CYS A 280 11.86 3.71 -40.44
N ASP A 281 12.09 2.46 -40.83
CA ASP A 281 11.28 1.68 -41.78
C ASP A 281 10.64 0.50 -41.03
N LEU A 282 9.31 0.49 -40.95
CA LEU A 282 8.49 -0.53 -40.30
C LEU A 282 7.79 -1.48 -41.30
N SER A 283 8.05 -1.35 -42.60
CA SER A 283 7.39 -2.16 -43.66
C SER A 283 7.62 -3.67 -43.58
N ARG A 284 8.62 -4.09 -42.80
CA ARG A 284 8.91 -5.51 -42.55
C ARG A 284 8.07 -6.10 -41.43
N TRP A 285 7.49 -5.26 -40.57
CA TRP A 285 6.73 -5.69 -39.41
C TRP A 285 5.34 -6.15 -39.83
N ARG A 286 5.22 -7.46 -40.08
CA ARG A 286 4.02 -8.10 -40.62
C ARG A 286 3.14 -8.80 -39.58
N ARG A 287 3.61 -8.89 -38.34
CA ARG A 287 2.97 -9.64 -37.23
C ARG A 287 3.14 -8.87 -35.93
N ALA A 288 2.11 -8.13 -35.54
CA ALA A 288 2.05 -7.27 -34.36
C ALA A 288 0.97 -7.82 -33.41
N TYR A 289 1.35 -8.76 -32.54
CA TYR A 289 0.39 -9.45 -31.69
C TYR A 289 0.00 -8.61 -30.47
N CYS A 290 -1.30 -8.54 -30.20
CA CYS A 290 -1.88 -7.87 -29.03
C CYS A 290 -2.69 -8.86 -28.20
N GLY A 291 -2.27 -9.08 -26.95
CA GLY A 291 -2.93 -10.02 -26.05
C GLY A 291 -2.41 -9.88 -24.62
N ALA A 292 -2.72 -10.86 -23.79
CA ALA A 292 -2.46 -10.88 -22.34
C ALA A 292 -3.30 -9.90 -21.49
N GLU A 293 -4.02 -8.95 -22.08
CA GLU A 293 -5.03 -8.11 -21.42
C GLU A 293 -6.17 -7.81 -22.40
N PRO A 294 -7.30 -7.21 -21.96
CA PRO A 294 -8.39 -6.85 -22.87
C PRO A 294 -7.88 -6.02 -24.05
N VAL A 295 -8.17 -6.46 -25.27
CA VAL A 295 -7.68 -5.81 -26.50
C VAL A 295 -8.50 -4.56 -26.78
N ASP A 296 -7.84 -3.40 -26.83
CA ASP A 296 -8.48 -2.13 -27.17
C ASP A 296 -8.36 -1.80 -28.67
N ALA A 297 -9.48 -1.90 -29.38
CA ALA A 297 -9.56 -1.65 -30.82
C ALA A 297 -9.14 -0.22 -31.21
N GLU A 298 -9.45 0.78 -30.39
CA GLU A 298 -9.16 2.18 -30.69
C GLU A 298 -7.67 2.48 -30.53
N VAL A 299 -7.04 1.96 -29.48
CA VAL A 299 -5.57 2.04 -29.32
C VAL A 299 -4.86 1.43 -30.52
N LEU A 300 -5.31 0.25 -30.98
CA LEU A 300 -4.74 -0.42 -32.14
C LEU A 300 -4.94 0.38 -33.45
N ARG A 301 -6.14 0.93 -33.69
CA ARG A 301 -6.44 1.80 -34.85
C ARG A 301 -5.58 3.07 -34.84
N ARG A 302 -5.43 3.72 -33.69
CA ARG A 302 -4.57 4.91 -33.52
C ARG A 302 -3.09 4.58 -33.71
N PHE A 303 -2.63 3.45 -33.21
CA PHE A 303 -1.27 2.97 -33.42
C PHE A 303 -0.97 2.76 -34.91
N ALA A 304 -1.84 2.04 -35.61
CA ALA A 304 -1.69 1.77 -37.03
C ALA A 304 -1.65 3.06 -37.87
N SER A 305 -2.64 3.95 -37.67
CA SER A 305 -2.71 5.23 -38.38
C SER A 305 -1.51 6.14 -38.11
N THR A 306 -1.02 6.17 -36.87
CA THR A 306 0.13 7.00 -36.48
C THR A 306 1.44 6.50 -37.10
N LEU A 307 1.61 5.17 -37.24
CA LEU A 307 2.83 4.57 -37.78
C LEU A 307 2.79 4.25 -39.27
N ALA A 308 1.62 4.36 -39.92
CA ALA A 308 1.48 4.20 -41.37
C ALA A 308 2.48 5.02 -42.21
N PRO A 309 2.82 6.28 -41.87
CA PRO A 309 3.83 7.04 -42.61
C PRO A 309 5.25 6.43 -42.58
N TYR A 310 5.54 5.57 -41.61
CA TYR A 310 6.82 4.87 -41.46
C TYR A 310 6.77 3.44 -42.02
N GLY A 311 5.71 3.10 -42.76
CA GLY A 311 5.56 1.82 -43.47
C GLY A 311 4.83 0.73 -42.67
N PHE A 312 4.30 1.01 -41.47
CA PHE A 312 3.52 0.02 -40.73
C PHE A 312 2.17 -0.25 -41.39
N ASP A 313 1.82 -1.54 -41.55
CA ASP A 313 0.54 -1.97 -42.11
C ASP A 313 -0.46 -2.25 -40.99
N ALA A 314 -1.67 -1.69 -41.10
CA ALA A 314 -2.74 -1.94 -40.13
C ALA A 314 -3.14 -3.42 -40.06
N GLU A 315 -3.03 -4.15 -41.18
CA GLU A 315 -3.32 -5.60 -41.24
C GLU A 315 -2.27 -6.45 -40.51
N ALA A 316 -1.15 -5.86 -40.09
CA ALA A 316 -0.16 -6.55 -39.26
C ALA A 316 -0.64 -6.77 -37.82
N LEU A 317 -1.67 -6.05 -37.35
CA LEU A 317 -2.20 -6.14 -35.99
C LEU A 317 -3.03 -7.41 -35.80
N ILE A 318 -2.62 -8.24 -34.83
CA ILE A 318 -3.23 -9.55 -34.59
C ILE A 318 -3.63 -9.67 -33.12
N PRO A 319 -4.90 -9.43 -32.77
CA PRO A 319 -5.45 -9.77 -31.46
C PRO A 319 -5.34 -11.27 -31.19
N CYS A 320 -4.96 -11.66 -29.98
CA CYS A 320 -4.83 -13.06 -29.61
C CYS A 320 -5.17 -13.27 -28.14
N TYR A 321 -5.47 -14.53 -27.79
CA TYR A 321 -5.82 -14.91 -26.42
C TYR A 321 -5.07 -16.15 -25.98
N GLY A 322 -4.71 -16.15 -24.69
CA GLY A 322 -4.24 -17.33 -24.00
C GLY A 322 -3.65 -17.02 -22.63
N LEU A 323 -3.07 -18.05 -22.03
CA LEU A 323 -2.82 -18.16 -20.60
C LEU A 323 -1.73 -19.20 -20.32
N ALA A 324 -1.10 -19.11 -19.15
CA ALA A 324 -0.02 -20.00 -18.74
C ALA A 324 -0.48 -21.46 -18.66
N GLU A 325 -1.72 -21.70 -18.24
CA GLU A 325 -2.36 -23.00 -18.11
C GLU A 325 -2.60 -23.70 -19.45
N ALA A 326 -2.69 -22.94 -20.55
CA ALA A 326 -2.69 -23.43 -21.93
C ALA A 326 -1.31 -23.23 -22.61
N THR A 327 -0.25 -23.12 -21.81
CA THR A 327 1.15 -22.90 -22.19
C THR A 327 1.49 -21.54 -22.81
N LEU A 328 0.61 -20.96 -23.63
CA LEU A 328 0.62 -19.55 -24.06
C LEU A 328 -0.58 -19.24 -24.96
N MET A 329 -0.63 -19.84 -26.15
CA MET A 329 -1.63 -19.50 -27.17
C MET A 329 -2.84 -20.44 -27.07
N ALA A 330 -4.04 -19.88 -26.91
CA ALA A 330 -5.30 -20.61 -26.99
C ALA A 330 -6.02 -20.34 -28.31
N THR A 331 -6.22 -19.07 -28.66
CA THR A 331 -6.87 -18.65 -29.91
C THR A 331 -6.04 -17.58 -30.61
N MET A 332 -6.05 -17.62 -31.94
CA MET A 332 -5.33 -16.63 -32.75
C MET A 332 -5.84 -16.62 -34.20
N PRO A 333 -6.05 -15.44 -34.80
CA PRO A 333 -6.37 -15.31 -36.23
C PRO A 333 -5.30 -15.93 -37.13
N ARG A 334 -5.71 -16.36 -38.32
CA ARG A 334 -4.77 -16.70 -39.40
C ARG A 334 -4.21 -15.41 -40.02
N LEU A 335 -3.01 -15.48 -40.59
CA LEU A 335 -2.40 -14.32 -41.25
C LEU A 335 -3.26 -13.80 -42.40
N ASN A 336 -3.31 -12.47 -42.53
CA ASN A 336 -4.09 -11.75 -43.54
C ASN A 336 -5.61 -12.05 -43.48
N ALA A 337 -6.10 -12.54 -42.33
CA ALA A 337 -7.53 -12.52 -42.06
C ALA A 337 -7.99 -11.05 -41.98
N PRO A 338 -9.24 -10.74 -42.40
CA PRO A 338 -9.80 -9.41 -42.21
C PRO A 338 -9.67 -8.95 -40.75
N ILE A 339 -9.58 -7.63 -40.54
CA ILE A 339 -9.64 -7.02 -39.21
C ILE A 339 -10.81 -7.65 -38.42
N PRO A 340 -10.61 -7.99 -37.14
CA PRO A 340 -11.61 -8.68 -36.34
C PRO A 340 -12.99 -8.05 -36.47
N THR A 341 -14.02 -8.88 -36.65
CA THR A 341 -15.41 -8.42 -36.57
C THR A 341 -15.61 -7.76 -35.21
N LEU A 342 -16.25 -6.59 -35.21
CA LEU A 342 -16.52 -5.83 -34.00
C LEU A 342 -17.98 -6.05 -33.62
N LEU A 343 -18.18 -6.49 -32.39
CA LEU A 343 -19.49 -6.69 -31.80
C LEU A 343 -19.68 -5.69 -30.66
N MET A 344 -20.94 -5.38 -30.38
CA MET A 344 -21.31 -4.53 -29.25
C MET A 344 -22.09 -5.38 -28.27
N SER A 345 -21.74 -5.29 -26.99
CA SER A 345 -22.64 -5.77 -25.94
C SER A 345 -23.78 -4.77 -25.78
N ASP A 346 -25.03 -5.25 -25.78
CA ASP A 346 -26.13 -4.46 -25.25
C ASP A 346 -25.92 -4.34 -23.75
N GLY A 347 -25.94 -3.09 -23.28
CA GLY A 347 -25.89 -2.75 -21.88
C GLY A 347 -26.93 -3.48 -21.04
N ALA A 348 -26.58 -3.80 -19.79
CA ALA A 348 -27.36 -4.68 -18.93
C ALA A 348 -28.80 -4.18 -18.72
N ALA A 349 -29.74 -4.72 -19.50
CA ALA A 349 -31.17 -4.39 -19.43
C ALA A 349 -32.06 -5.64 -19.48
N SER A 350 -31.69 -6.71 -18.78
CA SER A 350 -32.59 -7.79 -18.36
C SER A 350 -31.91 -8.72 -17.36
N ASP A 351 -32.68 -9.39 -16.50
CA ASP A 351 -32.21 -10.48 -15.64
C ASP A 351 -31.56 -11.60 -16.50
N GLY A 352 -30.25 -11.53 -16.73
CA GLY A 352 -29.48 -12.46 -17.58
C GLY A 352 -28.06 -11.98 -17.93
N PRO A 353 -27.22 -12.83 -18.55
CA PRO A 353 -25.91 -12.44 -19.08
C PRO A 353 -26.05 -11.38 -20.19
N PRO A 354 -25.00 -10.57 -20.46
CA PRO A 354 -25.05 -9.53 -21.49
C PRO A 354 -25.42 -10.12 -22.86
N THR A 355 -26.29 -9.48 -23.63
CA THR A 355 -26.59 -9.91 -25.01
C THR A 355 -25.65 -9.21 -25.99
N VAL A 356 -25.16 -9.93 -27.01
CA VAL A 356 -24.19 -9.39 -27.98
C VAL A 356 -24.83 -9.26 -29.36
N ARG A 357 -24.57 -8.16 -30.06
CA ARG A 357 -25.08 -7.88 -31.41
C ARG A 357 -23.99 -7.39 -32.37
N LEU A 358 -24.25 -7.59 -33.66
CA LEU A 358 -23.42 -7.06 -34.74
C LEU A 358 -23.48 -5.54 -34.78
N LEU A 359 -22.33 -4.87 -34.93
CA LEU A 359 -22.24 -3.41 -35.02
C LEU A 359 -23.09 -2.83 -36.17
N ALA A 360 -23.23 -3.58 -37.28
CA ALA A 360 -24.03 -3.18 -38.44
C ALA A 360 -25.55 -3.14 -38.15
N ASP A 361 -26.02 -3.94 -37.19
CA ASP A 361 -27.45 -4.10 -36.89
C ASP A 361 -27.97 -3.06 -35.88
N LEU A 362 -27.08 -2.28 -35.26
CA LEU A 362 -27.42 -1.31 -34.19
C LEU A 362 -27.70 0.11 -34.71
N GLN A 363 -27.37 0.42 -35.97
CA GLN A 363 -27.54 1.77 -36.52
C GLN A 363 -29.01 2.21 -36.71
N SER A 364 -30.00 1.33 -36.48
CA SER A 364 -31.42 1.60 -36.72
C SER A 364 -32.27 1.92 -35.48
N ASP A 365 -31.83 1.57 -34.27
CA ASP A 365 -32.75 1.42 -33.13
C ASP A 365 -32.61 2.47 -32.00
N GLY A 366 -31.63 3.37 -32.08
CA GLY A 366 -31.51 4.49 -31.12
C GLY A 366 -31.33 4.09 -29.64
N GLY A 367 -31.00 2.81 -29.36
CA GLY A 367 -30.69 2.30 -28.03
C GLY A 367 -29.29 2.71 -27.54
N THR A 368 -29.05 2.52 -26.24
CA THR A 368 -27.72 2.66 -25.62
C THR A 368 -26.76 1.61 -26.18
N VAL A 369 -25.55 2.04 -26.54
CA VAL A 369 -24.55 1.27 -27.29
C VAL A 369 -23.39 0.92 -26.33
N GLY A 370 -23.08 -0.36 -26.12
CA GLY A 370 -21.97 -0.81 -25.24
C GLY A 370 -20.59 -0.81 -25.91
N PRO A 371 -19.52 -1.33 -25.28
CA PRO A 371 -18.16 -1.29 -25.83
C PRO A 371 -17.95 -2.26 -27.00
N GLU A 372 -17.08 -1.88 -27.96
CA GLU A 372 -16.59 -2.77 -29.02
C GLU A 372 -15.77 -3.93 -28.44
N ILE A 373 -16.15 -5.16 -28.79
CA ILE A 373 -15.43 -6.39 -28.46
C ILE A 373 -14.76 -6.91 -29.74
N VAL A 374 -13.48 -7.23 -29.61
CA VAL A 374 -12.61 -7.64 -30.72
C VAL A 374 -12.49 -9.16 -30.71
N SER A 375 -12.63 -9.80 -31.87
CA SER A 375 -12.29 -11.22 -32.00
C SER A 375 -10.81 -11.44 -31.68
N VAL A 376 -10.54 -12.47 -30.87
CA VAL A 376 -9.20 -12.99 -30.59
C VAL A 376 -8.90 -14.24 -31.44
N GLY A 377 -9.67 -14.43 -32.51
CA GLY A 377 -9.52 -15.45 -33.52
C GLY A 377 -10.07 -16.83 -33.13
N PRO A 378 -9.96 -17.81 -34.05
CA PRO A 378 -10.40 -19.17 -33.83
C PRO A 378 -9.42 -19.96 -32.94
N PRO A 379 -9.90 -21.06 -32.32
CA PRO A 379 -9.07 -22.00 -31.56
C PRO A 379 -7.84 -22.48 -32.32
N ALA A 380 -6.71 -22.63 -31.62
CA ALA A 380 -5.53 -23.29 -32.16
C ALA A 380 -5.86 -24.71 -32.61
N ASP A 381 -5.19 -25.21 -33.65
CA ASP A 381 -5.58 -26.47 -34.30
C ASP A 381 -5.51 -27.69 -33.34
N GLY A 382 -4.65 -27.65 -32.31
CA GLY A 382 -4.54 -28.67 -31.26
C GLY A 382 -5.36 -28.42 -30.00
N LEU A 383 -6.26 -27.43 -30.00
CA LEU A 383 -7.10 -27.07 -28.86
C LEU A 383 -8.58 -27.00 -29.24
N ASP A 384 -9.41 -27.61 -28.40
CA ASP A 384 -10.84 -27.37 -28.35
C ASP A 384 -11.12 -26.22 -27.37
N VAL A 385 -11.90 -25.24 -27.81
CA VAL A 385 -12.37 -24.13 -26.97
C VAL A 385 -13.88 -24.06 -27.11
N TRP A 386 -14.58 -24.04 -25.99
CA TRP A 386 -16.03 -23.92 -25.95
C TRP A 386 -16.47 -23.00 -24.81
N ILE A 387 -17.77 -22.72 -24.79
CA ILE A 387 -18.41 -21.86 -23.81
C ILE A 387 -19.31 -22.71 -22.93
N GLU A 388 -19.26 -22.51 -21.62
CA GLU A 388 -20.17 -23.14 -20.66
C GLU A 388 -21.05 -22.11 -19.96
N ASP A 389 -22.33 -22.43 -19.79
CA ASP A 389 -23.26 -21.63 -19.02
C ASP A 389 -23.04 -21.79 -17.49
N ALA A 390 -23.82 -21.05 -16.70
CA ALA A 390 -23.70 -21.08 -15.23
C ALA A 390 -24.06 -22.44 -14.60
N ASP A 391 -24.77 -23.31 -15.32
CA ASP A 391 -25.16 -24.65 -14.87
C ASP A 391 -24.17 -25.73 -15.37
N GLY A 392 -23.09 -25.34 -16.05
CA GLY A 392 -22.07 -26.23 -16.63
C GLY A 392 -22.49 -26.88 -17.96
N GLY A 393 -23.50 -26.33 -18.61
CA GLY A 393 -23.95 -26.75 -19.94
C GLY A 393 -23.12 -26.11 -21.05
N ARG A 394 -22.67 -26.90 -22.03
CA ARG A 394 -22.00 -26.36 -23.22
C ARG A 394 -22.99 -25.54 -24.05
N VAL A 395 -22.57 -24.32 -24.38
CA VAL A 395 -23.28 -23.36 -25.24
C VAL A 395 -22.72 -23.49 -26.65
N ASP A 396 -23.57 -23.94 -27.59
CA ASP A 396 -23.20 -24.09 -29.00
C ASP A 396 -23.77 -22.96 -29.88
N GLU A 397 -24.66 -22.13 -29.34
CA GLU A 397 -25.23 -20.97 -30.02
C GLU A 397 -24.25 -19.79 -30.08
N ASP A 398 -24.10 -19.21 -31.27
CA ASP A 398 -23.36 -17.98 -31.47
C ASP A 398 -23.94 -16.83 -30.63
N LEU A 399 -23.07 -15.92 -30.16
CA LEU A 399 -23.41 -14.70 -29.40
C LEU A 399 -23.99 -14.92 -28.00
N VAL A 400 -23.97 -16.15 -27.47
CA VAL A 400 -24.42 -16.44 -26.11
C VAL A 400 -23.21 -16.51 -25.17
N PRO A 401 -23.10 -15.61 -24.16
CA PRO A 401 -21.96 -15.62 -23.25
C PRO A 401 -21.99 -16.71 -22.19
N GLY A 402 -20.79 -17.16 -21.81
CA GLY A 402 -20.53 -18.11 -20.73
C GLY A 402 -19.04 -18.17 -20.40
N GLU A 403 -18.65 -19.06 -19.50
CA GLU A 403 -17.25 -19.29 -19.18
C GLU A 403 -16.51 -19.92 -20.37
N VAL A 404 -15.32 -19.41 -20.70
CA VAL A 404 -14.45 -20.02 -21.70
C VAL A 404 -13.74 -21.23 -21.09
N VAL A 405 -13.90 -22.39 -21.72
CA VAL A 405 -13.27 -23.65 -21.32
C VAL A 405 -12.40 -24.17 -22.45
N ILE A 406 -11.21 -24.69 -22.10
CA ILE A 406 -10.18 -25.10 -23.06
C ILE A 406 -9.74 -26.52 -22.79
N TRP A 407 -9.52 -27.32 -23.83
CA TRP A 407 -8.87 -28.61 -23.71
C TRP A 407 -8.00 -28.94 -24.92
N GLY A 408 -6.90 -29.68 -24.72
CA GLY A 408 -6.10 -30.22 -25.82
C GLY A 408 -4.61 -30.32 -25.51
N ASP A 409 -3.80 -30.48 -26.57
CA ASP A 409 -2.41 -30.95 -26.46
C ASP A 409 -1.49 -29.99 -25.71
N SER A 410 -1.78 -28.69 -25.79
CA SER A 410 -1.01 -27.62 -25.13
C SER A 410 -1.53 -27.22 -23.75
N VAL A 411 -2.52 -27.94 -23.20
CA VAL A 411 -2.94 -27.75 -21.81
C VAL A 411 -1.89 -28.35 -20.86
N ALA A 412 -1.58 -27.57 -19.81
CA ALA A 412 -0.64 -27.93 -18.77
C ALA A 412 -1.08 -29.20 -18.01
N ALA A 413 -0.17 -29.79 -17.23
CA ALA A 413 -0.50 -30.96 -16.42
C ALA A 413 -1.43 -30.61 -15.25
N GLY A 414 -1.36 -29.37 -14.75
CA GLY A 414 -2.11 -28.91 -13.59
C GLY A 414 -1.33 -27.89 -12.76
N TYR A 415 -1.87 -27.56 -11.58
CA TYR A 415 -1.17 -26.73 -10.60
C TYR A 415 -0.32 -27.60 -9.67
N LEU A 416 0.94 -27.22 -9.46
CA LEU A 416 1.80 -27.85 -8.48
C LEU A 416 1.41 -27.41 -7.06
N GLN A 417 1.02 -28.38 -6.24
CA GLN A 417 0.54 -28.17 -4.88
C GLN A 417 1.69 -28.19 -3.87
N PRO A 418 1.48 -27.63 -2.66
CA PRO A 418 2.47 -27.58 -1.60
C PRO A 418 3.11 -28.94 -1.22
N ASP A 419 2.32 -30.00 -1.27
CA ASP A 419 2.76 -31.37 -0.95
C ASP A 419 3.54 -32.06 -2.09
N GLY A 420 3.75 -31.35 -3.21
CA GLY A 420 4.42 -31.85 -4.41
C GLY A 420 3.50 -32.63 -5.35
N THR A 421 2.20 -32.72 -5.06
CA THR A 421 1.22 -33.32 -5.97
C THR A 421 0.77 -32.34 -7.05
N LEU A 422 0.19 -32.85 -8.13
CA LEU A 422 -0.42 -32.04 -9.18
C LEU A 422 -1.94 -32.06 -9.00
N ASP A 423 -2.52 -30.87 -8.87
CA ASP A 423 -3.95 -30.63 -9.07
C ASP A 423 -4.21 -30.61 -10.57
N ALA A 424 -4.52 -31.80 -11.09
CA ALA A 424 -4.42 -32.11 -12.51
C ALA A 424 -5.59 -31.56 -13.32
N PHE A 425 -5.30 -31.02 -14.50
CA PHE A 425 -6.34 -30.71 -15.49
C PHE A 425 -6.72 -31.98 -16.24
N THR A 426 -8.02 -32.22 -16.40
CA THR A 426 -8.54 -33.45 -17.00
C THR A 426 -9.41 -33.19 -18.22
N ALA A 427 -9.46 -34.15 -19.13
CA ALA A 427 -10.23 -34.02 -20.37
C ALA A 427 -11.74 -33.96 -20.12
N ASP A 428 -12.20 -34.62 -19.06
CA ASP A 428 -13.62 -34.70 -18.73
C ASP A 428 -14.14 -33.39 -18.15
N GLU A 429 -13.30 -32.61 -17.46
CA GLU A 429 -13.64 -31.32 -16.86
C GLU A 429 -13.24 -30.12 -17.73
N GLY A 430 -12.20 -30.27 -18.57
CA GLY A 430 -11.63 -29.14 -19.29
C GLY A 430 -10.91 -28.14 -18.37
N LEU A 431 -10.22 -27.17 -18.97
CA LEU A 431 -9.60 -26.06 -18.26
C LEU A 431 -10.55 -24.88 -18.23
N HIS A 432 -11.23 -24.69 -17.09
CA HIS A 432 -12.01 -23.49 -16.78
C HIS A 432 -11.08 -22.28 -16.63
N THR A 433 -11.19 -21.32 -17.53
CA THR A 433 -10.24 -20.19 -17.61
C THR A 433 -10.55 -19.08 -16.59
N GLY A 434 -11.78 -19.04 -16.06
CA GLY A 434 -12.30 -17.93 -15.28
C GLY A 434 -12.55 -16.66 -16.11
N ASP A 435 -12.56 -16.77 -17.45
CA ASP A 435 -12.83 -15.70 -18.40
C ASP A 435 -14.23 -15.88 -19.01
N LEU A 436 -15.02 -14.81 -19.07
CA LEU A 436 -16.33 -14.74 -19.71
C LEU A 436 -16.15 -14.40 -21.19
N GLY A 437 -16.75 -15.18 -22.08
CA GLY A 437 -16.68 -14.97 -23.52
C GLY A 437 -17.82 -15.64 -24.27
N PHE A 438 -17.80 -15.53 -25.60
CA PHE A 438 -18.75 -16.20 -26.49
C PHE A 438 -18.07 -16.54 -27.83
N MET A 439 -18.70 -17.44 -28.59
CA MET A 439 -18.29 -17.76 -29.96
C MET A 439 -19.17 -17.01 -30.96
N TYR A 440 -18.58 -16.58 -32.08
CA TYR A 440 -19.31 -16.08 -33.23
C TYR A 440 -18.58 -16.45 -34.52
N GLU A 441 -19.26 -17.13 -35.43
CA GLU A 441 -18.67 -17.62 -36.70
C GLU A 441 -17.37 -18.43 -36.50
N GLY A 442 -17.26 -19.15 -35.37
CA GLY A 442 -16.09 -19.96 -35.02
C GLY A 442 -14.89 -19.18 -34.46
N GLU A 443 -15.05 -17.89 -34.17
CA GLU A 443 -14.05 -17.06 -33.50
C GLU A 443 -14.44 -16.77 -32.05
N LEU A 444 -13.45 -16.70 -31.17
CA LEU A 444 -13.64 -16.38 -29.76
C LEU A 444 -13.64 -14.86 -29.54
N TYR A 445 -14.55 -14.42 -28.68
CA TYR A 445 -14.63 -13.06 -28.17
C TYR A 445 -14.60 -13.11 -26.64
N VAL A 446 -13.61 -12.44 -26.05
CA VAL A 446 -13.46 -12.39 -24.58
C VAL A 446 -14.06 -11.08 -24.08
N ILE A 447 -14.97 -11.16 -23.12
CA ILE A 447 -15.68 -10.02 -22.55
C ILE A 447 -14.92 -9.48 -21.34
N GLU A 448 -14.73 -10.31 -20.30
CA GLU A 448 -14.20 -9.88 -18.99
C GLU A 448 -13.81 -11.11 -18.15
N ARG A 449 -13.02 -10.93 -17.08
CA ARG A 449 -12.82 -11.98 -16.07
C ARG A 449 -14.08 -12.18 -15.23
N LEU A 450 -14.51 -13.41 -14.99
CA LEU A 450 -15.70 -13.71 -14.15
C LEU A 450 -15.62 -13.05 -12.76
N LYS A 451 -14.43 -13.04 -12.14
CA LYS A 451 -14.18 -12.41 -10.83
C LYS A 451 -14.21 -10.87 -10.83
N ASN A 452 -14.19 -10.24 -12.00
CA ASN A 452 -14.23 -8.78 -12.16
C ASN A 452 -15.64 -8.25 -12.46
N ILE A 453 -16.58 -9.13 -12.80
CA ILE A 453 -17.99 -8.76 -12.98
C ILE A 453 -18.53 -8.20 -11.66
N ILE A 454 -19.08 -7.00 -11.70
CA ILE A 454 -19.72 -6.35 -10.55
C ILE A 454 -21.20 -6.65 -10.59
N ILE A 455 -21.72 -7.24 -9.52
CA ILE A 455 -23.16 -7.54 -9.38
C ILE A 455 -23.80 -6.44 -8.54
N ARG A 456 -24.75 -5.68 -9.10
CA ARG A 456 -25.49 -4.62 -8.38
C ARG A 456 -26.99 -4.75 -8.63
N HIS A 457 -27.78 -4.76 -7.55
CA HIS A 457 -29.24 -4.91 -7.62
C HIS A 457 -29.72 -6.15 -8.43
N GLY A 458 -28.96 -7.23 -8.43
CA GLY A 458 -29.27 -8.45 -9.19
C GLY A 458 -28.85 -8.42 -10.65
N VAL A 459 -28.19 -7.35 -11.10
CA VAL A 459 -27.71 -7.17 -12.48
C VAL A 459 -26.20 -7.28 -12.52
N ASN A 460 -25.68 -7.99 -13.54
CA ASN A 460 -24.24 -8.17 -13.78
C ASN A 460 -23.70 -7.06 -14.68
N TYR A 461 -22.70 -6.32 -14.20
CA TYR A 461 -22.04 -5.22 -14.91
C TYR A 461 -20.59 -5.57 -15.24
N SER A 462 -20.22 -5.36 -16.51
CA SER A 462 -18.82 -5.41 -16.93
C SER A 462 -18.10 -4.13 -16.50
N THR A 463 -16.89 -4.28 -15.95
CA THR A 463 -16.05 -3.13 -15.57
C THR A 463 -15.42 -2.45 -16.79
N VAL A 464 -15.16 -3.18 -17.88
CA VAL A 464 -14.52 -2.65 -19.10
C VAL A 464 -15.25 -1.43 -19.67
N GLN A 465 -16.60 -1.45 -19.70
CA GLN A 465 -17.39 -0.33 -20.24
C GLN A 465 -17.27 0.90 -19.37
N ALA A 466 -17.37 0.72 -18.06
CA ALA A 466 -17.26 1.81 -17.10
C ALA A 466 -15.83 2.40 -17.15
N GLU A 467 -14.80 1.56 -17.27
CA GLU A 467 -13.43 2.01 -17.46
C GLU A 467 -13.24 2.80 -18.76
N ARG A 468 -13.69 2.30 -19.91
CA ARG A 468 -13.58 3.04 -21.18
C ARG A 468 -14.30 4.38 -21.13
N THR A 469 -15.53 4.40 -20.62
CA THR A 469 -16.29 5.63 -20.45
C THR A 469 -15.57 6.61 -19.53
N LEU A 470 -14.96 6.09 -18.46
CA LEU A 470 -14.17 6.90 -17.52
C LEU A 470 -12.92 7.46 -18.19
N ALA A 471 -12.20 6.64 -18.98
CA ALA A 471 -11.01 7.04 -19.72
C ALA A 471 -11.31 8.17 -20.72
N GLU A 472 -12.40 8.05 -21.49
CA GLU A 472 -12.85 9.08 -22.42
C GLU A 472 -13.21 10.38 -21.71
N LEU A 473 -13.98 10.31 -20.62
CA LEU A 473 -14.40 11.50 -19.86
C LEU A 473 -13.22 12.19 -19.18
N ALA A 474 -12.27 11.41 -18.67
CA ALA A 474 -11.07 11.92 -18.02
C ALA A 474 -9.96 12.34 -19.00
N ASP A 475 -10.14 12.09 -20.31
CA ASP A 475 -9.12 12.27 -21.35
C ASP A 475 -7.79 11.58 -20.99
N VAL A 476 -7.89 10.32 -20.54
CA VAL A 476 -6.73 9.48 -20.23
C VAL A 476 -6.79 8.15 -20.97
N PRO A 477 -5.63 7.53 -21.22
CA PRO A 477 -5.50 6.10 -21.51
C PRO A 477 -6.40 5.17 -20.68
N VAL A 478 -6.99 4.14 -21.29
CA VAL A 478 -7.78 3.12 -20.57
C VAL A 478 -6.92 2.31 -19.57
N SER A 479 -5.61 2.23 -19.82
CA SER A 479 -4.65 1.62 -18.88
C SER A 479 -4.48 2.40 -17.57
N ARG A 480 -5.03 3.63 -17.49
CA ARG A 480 -4.92 4.56 -16.35
C ARG A 480 -6.19 4.65 -15.53
N VAL A 481 -7.18 3.85 -15.86
CA VAL A 481 -8.46 3.78 -15.16
C VAL A 481 -8.72 2.37 -14.68
N LEU A 482 -9.45 2.25 -13.59
CA LEU A 482 -9.86 0.98 -13.01
C LEU A 482 -11.23 1.12 -12.37
N VAL A 483 -12.15 0.21 -12.63
CA VAL A 483 -13.43 0.14 -11.91
C VAL A 483 -13.47 -1.16 -11.12
N LEU A 484 -13.78 -1.06 -9.83
CA LEU A 484 -13.78 -2.20 -8.93
C LEU A 484 -14.85 -2.07 -7.85
N ASP A 485 -15.36 -3.20 -7.37
CA ASP A 485 -16.04 -3.26 -6.09
C ASP A 485 -15.00 -3.17 -4.97
N SER A 486 -15.10 -2.12 -4.14
CA SER A 486 -14.08 -1.75 -3.15
C SER A 486 -14.28 -2.41 -1.78
N ASP A 487 -15.43 -3.02 -1.50
CA ASP A 487 -15.61 -3.89 -0.33
C ASP A 487 -15.67 -5.36 -0.74
N LEU A 488 -15.13 -6.24 0.11
CA LEU A 488 -15.04 -7.68 -0.12
C LEU A 488 -16.37 -8.44 0.09
N THR A 489 -17.51 -7.75 0.05
CA THR A 489 -18.83 -8.39 0.19
C THR A 489 -19.55 -8.33 -1.15
N PRO A 490 -19.66 -9.46 -1.89
CA PRO A 490 -20.36 -9.49 -3.18
C PRO A 490 -21.76 -8.88 -3.07
N GLY A 491 -22.07 -7.90 -3.92
CA GLY A 491 -23.40 -7.29 -4.01
C GLY A 491 -23.69 -6.14 -3.04
N HIS A 492 -22.77 -5.82 -2.12
CA HIS A 492 -22.97 -4.79 -1.10
C HIS A 492 -21.84 -3.76 -0.97
N GLY A 493 -20.74 -3.89 -1.71
CA GLY A 493 -19.61 -2.97 -1.62
C GLY A 493 -19.69 -1.73 -2.51
N LEU A 494 -18.85 -0.73 -2.26
CA LEU A 494 -18.91 0.53 -3.01
C LEU A 494 -18.29 0.39 -4.41
N VAL A 495 -19.08 0.64 -5.46
CA VAL A 495 -18.61 0.61 -6.86
C VAL A 495 -17.73 1.83 -7.12
N THR A 496 -16.43 1.61 -7.18
CA THR A 496 -15.42 2.66 -7.20
C THR A 496 -14.69 2.71 -8.53
N ALA A 497 -14.74 3.87 -9.16
CA ALA A 497 -13.90 4.26 -10.28
C ALA A 497 -12.60 4.88 -9.75
N VAL A 498 -11.47 4.44 -10.28
CA VAL A 498 -10.12 4.97 -9.98
C VAL A 498 -9.53 5.47 -11.28
N VAL A 499 -9.02 6.70 -11.31
CA VAL A 499 -8.40 7.32 -12.49
C VAL A 499 -7.06 7.95 -12.12
N GLU A 500 -6.01 7.67 -12.89
CA GLU A 500 -4.74 8.38 -12.72
C GLU A 500 -4.79 9.75 -13.44
N ALA A 501 -4.64 10.85 -12.69
CA ALA A 501 -4.59 12.17 -13.31
C ALA A 501 -3.23 12.45 -13.95
N PRO A 502 -3.17 12.84 -15.25
CA PRO A 502 -1.94 13.30 -15.89
C PRO A 502 -1.31 14.44 -15.09
N ARG A 503 0.03 14.48 -14.99
CA ARG A 503 0.76 15.45 -14.16
C ARG A 503 0.45 16.94 -14.44
N LYS A 504 -0.14 17.25 -15.60
CA LYS A 504 -0.51 18.61 -16.03
C LYS A 504 -2.02 18.83 -16.14
N ALA A 505 -2.82 17.77 -15.93
CA ALA A 505 -4.27 17.89 -15.93
C ALA A 505 -4.72 18.37 -14.55
N ASP A 506 -5.72 19.25 -14.54
CA ASP A 506 -6.44 19.66 -13.34
C ASP A 506 -7.38 18.52 -12.91
N PRO A 507 -7.20 17.90 -11.73
CA PRO A 507 -8.09 16.86 -11.21
C PRO A 507 -9.57 17.27 -11.22
N ALA A 508 -9.86 18.54 -10.92
CA ALA A 508 -11.22 19.05 -10.91
C ALA A 508 -11.85 19.05 -12.33
N THR A 509 -11.05 19.09 -13.39
CA THR A 509 -11.55 18.97 -14.78
C THR A 509 -11.97 17.53 -15.08
N ILE A 510 -11.18 16.55 -14.63
CA ILE A 510 -11.53 15.13 -14.73
C ILE A 510 -12.83 14.87 -13.96
N ILE A 511 -12.93 15.36 -12.73
CA ILE A 511 -14.11 15.19 -11.88
C ILE A 511 -15.36 15.78 -12.52
N ARG A 512 -15.32 17.05 -12.95
CA ARG A 512 -16.45 17.70 -13.62
C ARG A 512 -16.88 16.95 -14.88
N ALA A 513 -15.92 16.43 -15.65
CA ALA A 513 -16.23 15.66 -16.85
C ALA A 513 -16.91 14.32 -16.50
N VAL A 514 -16.44 13.63 -15.46
CA VAL A 514 -17.02 12.37 -14.99
C VAL A 514 -18.41 12.57 -14.38
N GLU A 515 -18.61 13.61 -13.58
CA GLU A 515 -19.91 14.00 -13.02
C GLU A 515 -20.91 14.39 -14.12
N ALA A 516 -20.49 15.24 -15.08
CA ALA A 516 -21.34 15.61 -16.22
C ALA A 516 -21.67 14.39 -17.09
N GLY A 517 -20.74 13.45 -17.22
CA GLY A 517 -20.88 12.19 -17.92
C GLY A 517 -21.50 11.05 -17.10
N ALA A 518 -21.97 11.30 -15.86
CA ALA A 518 -22.45 10.23 -14.97
C ALA A 518 -23.58 9.39 -15.58
N HIS A 519 -24.43 10.02 -16.39
CA HIS A 519 -25.51 9.39 -17.14
C HIS A 519 -25.05 8.41 -18.25
N ARG A 520 -23.75 8.42 -18.60
CA ARG A 520 -23.13 7.52 -19.59
C ARG A 520 -22.70 6.18 -18.98
N PHE A 521 -22.65 6.08 -17.65
CA PHE A 521 -22.32 4.82 -16.97
C PHE A 521 -23.58 4.02 -16.70
N GLU A 522 -23.63 2.79 -17.21
CA GLU A 522 -24.71 1.84 -16.90
C GLU A 522 -24.54 1.22 -15.51
N LEU A 523 -23.28 0.96 -15.15
CA LEU A 523 -22.88 0.60 -13.80
C LEU A 523 -22.98 1.85 -12.93
N PRO A 524 -23.81 1.87 -11.87
CA PRO A 524 -23.91 3.03 -10.99
C PRO A 524 -22.58 3.20 -10.24
N LEU A 525 -21.75 4.11 -10.74
CA LEU A 525 -20.52 4.51 -10.05
C LEU A 525 -20.91 5.30 -8.80
N GLU A 526 -20.45 4.85 -7.65
CA GLU A 526 -20.76 5.48 -6.37
C GLU A 526 -19.60 6.34 -5.88
N GLN A 527 -18.40 6.12 -6.42
CA GLN A 527 -17.20 6.86 -6.05
C GLN A 527 -16.23 7.00 -7.22
N LEU A 528 -15.58 8.16 -7.28
CA LEU A 528 -14.44 8.44 -8.14
C LEU A 528 -13.22 8.76 -7.28
N LEU A 529 -12.12 8.05 -7.49
CA LEU A 529 -10.81 8.28 -6.89
C LEU A 529 -9.85 8.75 -7.97
N VAL A 530 -9.43 10.01 -7.89
CA VAL A 530 -8.35 10.53 -8.71
C VAL A 530 -7.03 10.26 -7.99
N VAL A 531 -6.11 9.56 -8.61
CA VAL A 531 -4.82 9.17 -8.02
C VAL A 531 -3.65 9.72 -8.84
N LYS A 532 -2.47 9.79 -8.24
CA LYS A 532 -1.27 10.33 -8.90
C LYS A 532 -0.89 9.49 -10.13
N TRP A 533 -0.50 10.13 -11.23
CA TRP A 533 -0.01 9.43 -12.43
C TRP A 533 1.08 8.39 -12.13
N GLY A 534 0.87 7.15 -12.57
CA GLY A 534 1.76 6.02 -12.37
C GLY A 534 1.81 5.46 -10.95
N SER A 535 0.81 5.74 -10.12
CA SER A 535 0.71 5.22 -8.75
C SER A 535 -0.11 3.93 -8.62
N MET A 536 -0.93 3.62 -9.63
CA MET A 536 -1.73 2.41 -9.67
C MET A 536 -0.81 1.20 -9.84
N PRO A 537 -0.88 0.21 -8.93
CA PRO A 537 -0.07 -1.00 -9.03
C PRO A 537 -0.38 -1.77 -10.31
N THR A 538 0.64 -1.95 -11.13
CA THR A 538 0.61 -2.80 -12.31
C THR A 538 1.52 -4.01 -12.13
N THR A 539 1.23 -5.11 -12.80
CA THR A 539 2.16 -6.24 -12.90
C THR A 539 3.39 -5.79 -13.66
N THR A 540 4.44 -6.58 -13.58
CA THR A 540 5.65 -6.35 -14.36
C THR A 540 5.46 -6.49 -15.88
N SER A 541 4.32 -7.03 -16.33
CA SER A 541 3.86 -7.03 -17.72
C SER A 541 2.94 -5.86 -18.07
N GLY A 542 2.65 -4.95 -17.12
CA GLY A 542 1.85 -3.74 -17.32
C GLY A 542 0.36 -3.86 -16.96
N LYS A 543 -0.13 -5.06 -16.60
CA LYS A 543 -1.55 -5.30 -16.29
C LYS A 543 -1.95 -4.65 -14.97
N LYS A 544 -3.15 -4.08 -14.87
CA LYS A 544 -3.70 -3.53 -13.62
C LYS A 544 -3.86 -4.63 -12.56
N GLN A 545 -3.34 -4.43 -11.35
CA GLN A 545 -3.50 -5.39 -10.25
C GLN A 545 -4.75 -5.06 -9.41
N HIS A 546 -5.95 -5.47 -9.87
CA HIS A 546 -7.23 -5.14 -9.20
C HIS A 546 -7.23 -5.41 -7.69
N SER A 547 -6.65 -6.53 -7.26
CA SER A 547 -6.54 -6.90 -5.84
C SER A 547 -5.59 -6.03 -5.04
N GLU A 548 -4.48 -5.59 -5.65
CA GLU A 548 -3.49 -4.75 -5.00
C GLU A 548 -3.99 -3.30 -4.96
N VAL A 549 -4.73 -2.84 -5.97
CA VAL A 549 -5.50 -1.59 -5.85
C VAL A 549 -6.51 -1.69 -4.72
N ARG A 550 -7.30 -2.78 -4.65
CA ARG A 550 -8.27 -2.99 -3.57
C ARG A 550 -7.58 -3.06 -2.19
N ARG A 551 -6.43 -3.73 -2.09
CA ARG A 551 -5.61 -3.79 -0.87
C ARG A 551 -5.10 -2.39 -0.51
N ARG A 552 -4.43 -1.68 -1.43
CA ARG A 552 -3.91 -0.33 -1.18
C ARG A 552 -5.01 0.68 -0.91
N LEU A 553 -6.21 0.50 -1.45
CA LEU A 553 -7.37 1.32 -1.14
C LEU A 553 -7.81 1.08 0.30
N ARG A 554 -7.95 -0.19 0.71
CA ARG A 554 -8.31 -0.58 2.07
C ARG A 554 -7.27 -0.16 3.10
N ASP A 555 -5.99 -0.29 2.74
CA ASP A 555 -4.85 -0.05 3.62
C ASP A 555 -4.38 1.44 3.57
N GLY A 556 -5.03 2.30 2.77
CA GLY A 556 -4.71 3.73 2.64
C GLY A 556 -3.42 4.05 1.88
N GLU A 557 -2.86 3.09 1.15
CA GLU A 557 -1.57 3.17 0.45
C GLU A 557 -1.67 3.67 -1.01
N LEU A 558 -2.88 3.89 -1.55
CA LEU A 558 -3.07 4.52 -2.86
C LEU A 558 -2.73 6.02 -2.77
N LYS A 559 -1.93 6.52 -3.71
CA LYS A 559 -1.52 7.93 -3.77
C LYS A 559 -2.67 8.79 -4.29
N LEU A 560 -3.66 8.99 -3.45
CA LEU A 560 -4.86 9.75 -3.74
C LEU A 560 -4.51 11.22 -3.98
N VAL A 561 -5.11 11.78 -5.02
CA VAL A 561 -5.11 13.22 -5.31
C VAL A 561 -6.45 13.80 -4.86
N GLU A 562 -7.56 13.15 -5.22
CA GLU A 562 -8.90 13.60 -4.88
C GLU A 562 -9.87 12.42 -4.80
N ARG A 563 -10.90 12.53 -3.97
CA ARG A 563 -11.96 11.54 -3.82
C ARG A 563 -13.31 12.22 -3.88
N VAL A 564 -14.18 11.72 -4.75
CA VAL A 564 -15.50 12.28 -5.04
C VAL A 564 -16.56 11.20 -4.84
N ASP A 565 -17.64 11.56 -4.15
CA ASP A 565 -18.83 10.72 -4.00
C ASP A 565 -19.79 11.04 -5.16
N LEU A 566 -20.08 10.04 -5.99
CA LEU A 566 -20.91 10.21 -7.18
C LEU A 566 -22.40 9.91 -6.93
N ARG A 567 -22.78 9.57 -5.68
CA ARG A 567 -24.17 9.24 -5.34
C ARG A 567 -25.03 10.51 -5.37
N PRO A 568 -26.23 10.48 -6.00
CA PRO A 568 -27.13 11.62 -5.98
C PRO A 568 -27.55 11.96 -4.54
N SER A 569 -27.33 13.20 -4.13
CA SER A 569 -27.87 13.72 -2.87
C SER A 569 -29.41 13.71 -2.97
N GLU A 570 -30.10 12.93 -2.12
CA GLU A 570 -31.54 13.05 -1.96
C GLU A 570 -31.87 14.45 -1.44
N THR A 571 -32.37 15.29 -2.35
CA THR A 571 -32.75 16.68 -2.13
C THR A 571 -33.83 16.80 -1.06
N LEU A 572 -33.49 17.27 0.14
CA LEU A 572 -34.43 17.96 1.01
C LEU A 572 -34.48 19.43 0.57
N ALA A 573 -35.67 19.86 0.18
CA ALA A 573 -35.94 21.20 -0.34
C ALA A 573 -35.47 22.31 0.62
N GLU A 574 -34.76 23.30 0.07
CA GLU A 574 -34.35 24.53 0.74
C GLU A 574 -35.56 25.36 1.19
N PRO A 575 -35.40 26.07 2.33
CA PRO A 575 -35.68 27.49 2.28
C PRO A 575 -34.56 28.35 2.91
N ASP A 576 -34.19 29.36 2.13
CA ASP A 576 -33.57 30.65 2.47
C ASP A 576 -32.29 30.66 3.31
N ALA A 577 -31.18 30.84 2.59
CA ALA A 577 -29.84 31.08 3.11
C ALA A 577 -29.73 32.42 3.88
N PRO A 578 -29.16 32.42 5.09
CA PRO A 578 -28.19 33.43 5.47
C PRO A 578 -26.81 33.03 4.93
N VAL A 579 -26.12 34.00 4.35
CA VAL A 579 -24.78 33.91 3.79
C VAL A 579 -23.83 33.22 4.78
N VAL A 580 -23.41 32.00 4.44
CA VAL A 580 -22.23 31.34 5.02
C VAL A 580 -21.07 31.67 4.09
N ILE A 581 -19.99 32.21 4.66
CA ILE A 581 -18.74 32.40 3.95
C ILE A 581 -18.19 31.01 3.66
N ASP A 582 -18.22 30.62 2.40
CA ASP A 582 -17.56 29.42 1.89
C ASP A 582 -16.05 29.63 2.01
N LEU A 583 -15.42 28.88 2.92
CA LEU A 583 -13.99 28.92 3.19
C LEU A 583 -13.23 27.80 2.45
N ASP A 584 -13.82 27.11 1.46
CA ASP A 584 -13.15 25.98 0.80
C ASP A 584 -12.62 26.27 -0.62
N VAL A 585 -12.38 27.55 -0.95
CA VAL A 585 -11.46 27.94 -2.04
C VAL A 585 -10.32 28.78 -1.47
N VAL A 586 -9.55 28.21 -0.55
CA VAL A 586 -8.33 28.84 -0.05
C VAL A 586 -7.22 28.52 -1.05
N ASP A 587 -7.06 29.39 -2.05
CA ASP A 587 -5.88 29.46 -2.91
C ASP A 587 -4.60 29.27 -2.06
N ALA A 588 -3.55 28.66 -2.60
CA ALA A 588 -2.28 28.45 -1.87
C ALA A 588 -1.75 29.77 -1.28
N ARG A 589 -2.03 30.89 -1.97
CA ARG A 589 -1.83 32.23 -1.44
C ARG A 589 -2.55 32.46 -0.10
N HIS A 590 -3.85 32.17 -0.03
CA HIS A 590 -4.63 32.33 1.19
C HIS A 590 -4.18 31.38 2.31
N GLN A 591 -3.72 30.17 1.97
CA GLN A 591 -3.21 29.22 2.96
C GLN A 591 -1.91 29.73 3.61
N VAL A 592 -0.98 30.25 2.81
CA VAL A 592 0.25 30.88 3.30
C VAL A 592 -0.05 32.18 4.06
N MET A 593 -1.00 32.99 3.57
CA MET A 593 -1.43 34.19 4.29
C MET A 593 -2.04 33.85 5.65
N ALA A 594 -2.93 32.86 5.75
CA ALA A 594 -3.50 32.43 7.02
C ALA A 594 -2.43 31.95 8.01
N LEU A 595 -1.38 31.27 7.52
CA LEU A 595 -0.23 30.88 8.33
C LEU A 595 0.58 32.09 8.83
N ILE A 596 0.84 33.08 7.97
CA ILE A 596 1.53 34.33 8.34
C ILE A 596 0.72 35.11 9.37
N GLU A 597 -0.60 35.23 9.16
CA GLU A 597 -1.52 35.90 10.06
C GLU A 597 -1.56 35.22 11.43
N ARG A 598 -1.56 33.89 11.47
CA ARG A 598 -1.47 33.10 12.71
C ARG A 598 -0.17 33.39 13.46
N LEU A 599 0.98 33.25 12.80
CA LEU A 599 2.30 33.46 13.43
C LEU A 599 2.50 34.91 13.93
N ALA A 600 1.92 35.90 13.25
CA ALA A 600 1.90 37.29 13.69
C ALA A 600 0.94 37.53 14.88
N THR A 601 -0.22 36.85 14.89
CA THR A 601 -1.18 36.93 15.99
C THR A 601 -0.61 36.37 17.29
N GLU A 602 0.05 35.21 17.23
CA GLU A 602 0.73 34.57 18.37
C GLU A 602 1.78 35.48 19.02
N ARG A 603 2.39 36.38 18.23
CA ARG A 603 3.41 37.35 18.67
C ARG A 603 2.83 38.71 19.06
N GLY A 604 1.52 38.88 18.98
CA GLY A 604 0.83 40.13 19.29
C GLY A 604 1.11 41.27 18.29
N THR A 605 1.58 40.95 17.09
CA THR A 605 1.94 41.93 16.04
C THR A 605 0.87 42.10 14.97
N PHE A 606 -0.26 41.39 15.08
CA PHE A 606 -1.29 41.37 14.05
C PHE A 606 -2.01 42.73 13.85
N GLN A 607 -1.81 43.32 12.67
CA GLN A 607 -2.68 44.29 12.00
C GLN A 607 -2.91 43.80 10.57
N ARG A 608 -3.92 44.30 9.84
CA ARG A 608 -4.25 43.84 8.46
C ARG A 608 -2.98 43.72 7.60
N ILE A 609 -2.54 42.49 7.35
CA ILE A 609 -1.25 42.18 6.71
C ILE A 609 -1.43 42.30 5.19
N GLY A 610 -0.70 43.21 4.58
CA GLY A 610 -0.64 43.34 3.12
C GLY A 610 0.62 42.69 2.56
N ASP A 611 0.60 42.34 1.28
CA ASP A 611 1.70 41.64 0.58
C ASP A 611 3.06 42.37 0.63
N THR A 612 3.04 43.69 0.87
CA THR A 612 4.25 44.52 0.98
C THR A 612 4.82 44.62 2.39
N ALA A 613 4.15 44.04 3.39
CA ALA A 613 4.62 44.03 4.77
C ALA A 613 5.97 43.31 4.90
N THR A 614 6.89 43.92 5.61
CA THR A 614 8.21 43.35 5.91
C THR A 614 8.10 42.32 7.03
N LEU A 615 8.70 41.14 6.83
CA LEU A 615 8.64 40.05 7.81
C LEU A 615 9.28 40.48 9.13
N THR A 616 10.45 41.14 9.08
CA THR A 616 11.22 41.52 10.27
C THR A 616 10.70 42.79 10.97
N TYR A 617 10.42 43.87 10.23
CA TYR A 617 10.08 45.16 10.82
C TYR A 617 8.57 45.34 11.08
N ASP A 618 7.71 44.90 10.14
CA ASP A 618 6.26 45.05 10.29
C ASP A 618 5.63 43.87 11.06
N LEU A 619 6.10 42.64 10.85
CA LEU A 619 5.53 41.44 11.50
C LEU A 619 6.35 40.89 12.69
N GLY A 620 7.60 41.36 12.86
CA GLY A 620 8.47 40.94 13.96
C GLY A 620 9.03 39.52 13.80
N PHE A 621 9.07 38.96 12.58
CA PHE A 621 9.60 37.64 12.30
C PHE A 621 11.13 37.70 12.33
N ASP A 622 11.72 37.10 13.36
CA ASP A 622 13.16 36.85 13.43
C ASP A 622 13.57 35.62 12.61
N SER A 623 14.87 35.31 12.58
CA SER A 623 15.38 34.16 11.84
C SER A 623 14.73 32.84 12.27
N LEU A 624 14.26 32.71 13.52
CA LEU A 624 13.60 31.50 14.03
C LEU A 624 12.16 31.39 13.51
N CYS A 625 11.44 32.50 13.49
CA CYS A 625 10.08 32.58 12.94
C CYS A 625 10.04 32.26 11.44
N LEU A 626 11.12 32.55 10.71
CA LEU A 626 11.25 32.16 9.31
C LEU A 626 11.34 30.64 9.13
N TYR A 627 11.94 29.89 10.07
CA TYR A 627 11.90 28.42 10.04
C TYR A 627 10.51 27.87 10.37
N GLU A 628 9.82 28.43 11.38
CA GLU A 628 8.43 28.03 11.71
C GLU A 628 7.50 28.28 10.51
N LEU A 629 7.65 29.44 9.86
CA LEU A 629 6.91 29.77 8.65
C LEU A 629 7.25 28.81 7.51
N ALA A 630 8.53 28.51 7.28
CA ALA A 630 8.94 27.62 6.21
C ALA A 630 8.41 26.19 6.39
N VAL A 631 8.52 25.62 7.59
CA VAL A 631 7.97 24.28 7.87
C VAL A 631 6.45 24.28 7.75
N GLY A 632 5.78 25.31 8.26
CA GLY A 632 4.33 25.45 8.08
C GLY A 632 3.93 25.56 6.60
N ILE A 633 4.76 26.17 5.75
CA ILE A 633 4.52 26.23 4.30
C ILE A 633 4.75 24.86 3.66
N GLU A 634 5.80 24.13 4.04
CA GLU A 634 6.04 22.77 3.58
C GLU A 634 4.85 21.86 3.91
N ASP A 635 4.33 21.95 5.13
CA ASP A 635 3.19 21.16 5.61
C ASP A 635 1.88 21.54 4.91
N VAL A 636 1.59 22.84 4.78
CA VAL A 636 0.32 23.32 4.24
C VAL A 636 0.25 23.19 2.71
N LEU A 637 1.38 23.27 2.01
CA LEU A 637 1.44 23.22 0.55
C LEU A 637 2.02 21.92 -0.04
N ASP A 638 2.46 20.97 0.79
CA ASP A 638 3.19 19.74 0.40
C ASP A 638 4.37 20.03 -0.54
N ILE A 639 5.21 20.99 -0.14
CA ILE A 639 6.43 21.38 -0.86
C ILE A 639 7.67 21.24 0.00
N ARG A 640 8.84 21.35 -0.63
CA ARG A 640 10.14 21.40 0.05
C ARG A 640 10.79 22.76 -0.18
N LEU A 641 11.22 23.39 0.90
CA LEU A 641 11.97 24.64 0.93
C LEU A 641 13.41 24.34 1.32
N ALA A 642 14.37 25.05 0.74
CA ALA A 642 15.77 24.93 1.13
C ALA A 642 16.08 25.93 2.24
N GLU A 643 16.95 25.56 3.18
CA GLU A 643 17.44 26.47 4.22
C GLU A 643 18.09 27.74 3.64
N THR A 644 18.72 27.62 2.47
CA THR A 644 19.30 28.75 1.72
C THR A 644 18.28 29.75 1.20
N ASP A 645 17.00 29.40 1.17
CA ASP A 645 15.93 30.28 0.69
C ASP A 645 15.51 31.30 1.76
N LEU A 646 15.69 30.97 3.06
CA LEU A 646 15.22 31.79 4.19
C LEU A 646 15.87 33.18 4.29
N PRO A 647 17.19 33.35 4.08
CA PRO A 647 17.83 34.66 4.18
C PRO A 647 17.37 35.68 3.14
N ALA A 648 16.72 35.22 2.06
CA ALA A 648 16.21 36.07 0.98
C ALA A 648 14.78 36.58 1.23
N LEU A 649 14.11 36.12 2.29
CA LEU A 649 12.73 36.49 2.61
C LEU A 649 12.70 37.80 3.43
N GLU A 650 12.37 38.91 2.78
CA GLU A 650 12.25 40.22 3.44
C GLU A 650 10.79 40.65 3.64
N ARG A 651 9.88 40.24 2.75
CA ARG A 651 8.46 40.63 2.73
C ARG A 651 7.53 39.43 2.54
N VAL A 652 6.27 39.63 2.89
CA VAL A 652 5.19 38.64 2.67
C VAL A 652 5.14 38.19 1.21
N GLN A 653 5.28 39.10 0.24
CA GLN A 653 5.30 38.74 -1.17
C GLN A 653 6.48 37.80 -1.53
N ASP A 654 7.65 37.94 -0.90
CA ASP A 654 8.80 37.06 -1.16
C ASP A 654 8.51 35.62 -0.71
N VAL A 655 7.74 35.47 0.38
CA VAL A 655 7.27 34.17 0.88
C VAL A 655 6.29 33.52 -0.09
N LEU A 656 5.34 34.32 -0.59
CA LEU A 656 4.33 33.87 -1.55
C LEU A 656 4.98 33.47 -2.89
N ASP A 657 5.94 34.28 -3.36
CA ASP A 657 6.71 34.02 -4.58
C ASP A 657 7.59 32.77 -4.43
N LEU A 658 8.24 32.58 -3.27
CA LEU A 658 9.03 31.38 -2.98
C LEU A 658 8.15 30.13 -2.94
N ALA A 659 7.01 30.20 -2.26
CA ALA A 659 6.05 29.09 -2.18
C ALA A 659 5.55 28.70 -3.58
N GLU A 660 5.19 29.67 -4.42
CA GLU A 660 4.78 29.44 -5.80
C GLU A 660 5.92 28.90 -6.67
N SER A 661 7.13 29.46 -6.53
CA SER A 661 8.36 29.00 -7.17
C SER A 661 8.62 27.53 -6.86
N ARG A 662 8.52 27.12 -5.60
CA ARG A 662 8.83 25.75 -5.14
C ARG A 662 7.74 24.75 -5.51
N ARG A 663 6.48 25.17 -5.61
CA ARG A 663 5.41 24.36 -6.25
C ARG A 663 5.69 24.12 -7.73
N SER A 664 6.22 25.12 -8.44
CA SER A 664 6.53 25.02 -9.87
C SER A 664 7.82 24.26 -10.18
N ALA A 665 8.79 24.32 -9.27
CA ALA A 665 10.11 23.68 -9.37
C ALA A 665 10.47 23.03 -8.02
N PRO A 666 9.97 21.80 -7.77
CA PRO A 666 10.18 21.10 -6.51
C PRO A 666 11.66 20.88 -6.20
N LEU A 667 12.01 20.95 -4.92
CA LEU A 667 13.36 20.71 -4.44
C LEU A 667 13.71 19.21 -4.50
N ASP A 668 14.81 18.86 -5.17
CA ASP A 668 15.36 17.48 -5.22
C ASP A 668 16.19 17.11 -3.96
N ALA A 669 16.36 18.05 -3.03
CA ALA A 669 16.99 17.85 -1.72
C ALA A 669 15.94 17.72 -0.61
N PRO A 670 16.31 17.22 0.59
CA PRO A 670 15.40 17.20 1.74
C PRO A 670 14.90 18.60 2.07
N GLY A 671 13.60 18.72 2.34
CA GLY A 671 13.00 19.96 2.85
C GLY A 671 13.47 20.28 4.26
N ILE A 672 13.15 21.47 4.76
CA ILE A 672 13.51 21.93 6.11
C ILE A 672 12.90 20.99 7.17
N SER A 673 11.65 20.56 7.02
CA SER A 673 10.95 19.62 7.91
C SER A 673 11.61 18.24 7.93
N GLU A 674 11.98 17.71 6.76
CA GLU A 674 12.72 16.44 6.63
C GLU A 674 14.11 16.53 7.28
N ALA A 675 14.82 17.65 7.06
CA ALA A 675 16.13 17.89 7.65
C ALA A 675 16.06 18.04 9.18
N LEU A 676 15.04 18.73 9.70
CA LEU A 676 14.80 18.86 11.14
C LEU A 676 14.44 17.51 11.76
N THR A 677 13.60 16.71 11.10
CA THR A 677 13.24 15.35 11.56
C THR A 677 14.47 14.44 11.59
N ALA A 678 15.32 14.49 10.55
CA ALA A 678 16.59 13.75 10.54
C ALA A 678 17.52 14.20 11.68
N ALA A 679 17.60 15.50 11.95
CA ALA A 679 18.40 16.05 13.06
C ALA A 679 17.86 15.63 14.44
N GLN A 680 16.55 15.43 14.58
CA GLN A 680 15.94 14.84 15.79
C GLN A 680 16.31 13.37 15.95
N MET A 681 16.26 12.57 14.87
CA MET A 681 16.59 11.14 14.93
C MET A 681 18.01 10.86 15.40
N ASP A 682 18.92 11.83 15.26
CA ASP A 682 20.29 11.76 15.77
C ASP A 682 20.43 12.12 17.28
N LEU A 683 19.36 12.44 18.01
CA LEU A 683 19.44 12.72 19.45
C LEU A 683 19.73 11.44 20.24
N PRO A 684 20.63 11.47 21.26
CA PRO A 684 21.00 10.28 22.02
C PRO A 684 19.84 9.68 22.84
N GLN A 685 18.73 10.39 22.96
CA GLN A 685 17.55 10.01 23.72
C GLN A 685 16.53 9.20 22.90
N LEU A 686 16.67 9.13 21.56
CA LEU A 686 15.69 8.54 20.65
C LEU A 686 16.18 7.25 19.99
N LEU A 687 15.23 6.38 19.59
CA LEU A 687 15.45 5.12 18.86
C LEU A 687 16.46 4.14 19.48
N ASN A 688 16.71 4.28 20.78
CA ASN A 688 17.62 3.41 21.50
C ASN A 688 17.09 1.97 21.57
N VAL A 689 18.00 1.01 21.42
CA VAL A 689 17.72 -0.41 21.67
C VAL A 689 17.97 -0.72 23.15
N VAL A 690 16.91 -1.09 23.87
CA VAL A 690 17.02 -1.55 25.26
C VAL A 690 17.44 -3.02 25.28
N GLU A 691 18.64 -3.28 25.77
CA GLU A 691 19.26 -4.62 25.81
C GLU A 691 18.82 -5.43 27.04
N ALA A 692 18.57 -4.74 28.15
CA ALA A 692 18.12 -5.33 29.41
C ALA A 692 17.40 -4.30 30.27
N GLN A 693 16.59 -4.78 31.21
CA GLN A 693 15.92 -3.97 32.22
C GLN A 693 16.22 -4.54 33.60
N LYS A 694 16.52 -3.67 34.56
CA LYS A 694 16.69 -4.02 35.96
C LYS A 694 16.22 -2.84 36.80
N ASP A 695 15.27 -3.12 37.70
CA ASP A 695 14.58 -2.06 38.45
C ASP A 695 14.08 -0.99 37.46
N ARG A 696 14.12 0.31 37.81
CA ARG A 696 13.78 1.40 36.88
C ARG A 696 14.97 1.89 36.06
N GLN A 697 15.84 0.97 35.66
CA GLN A 697 16.97 1.22 34.77
C GLN A 697 16.93 0.31 33.55
N VAL A 698 17.45 0.82 32.43
CA VAL A 698 17.59 0.11 31.17
C VAL A 698 19.04 0.13 30.69
N LEU A 699 19.48 -0.97 30.09
CA LEU A 699 20.80 -1.10 29.50
C LEU A 699 20.72 -0.71 28.02
N ILE A 700 21.48 0.30 27.61
CA ILE A 700 21.54 0.77 26.23
C ILE A 700 23.01 0.93 25.84
N GLY A 701 23.45 0.23 24.80
CA GLY A 701 24.83 0.31 24.31
C GLY A 701 25.87 -0.02 25.38
N GLY A 702 25.58 -0.99 26.26
CA GLY A 702 26.42 -1.35 27.40
C GLY A 702 26.40 -0.37 28.59
N ARG A 703 25.56 0.66 28.57
CA ARG A 703 25.41 1.65 29.66
C ARG A 703 24.05 1.53 30.35
N TRP A 704 24.05 1.45 31.68
CA TRP A 704 22.82 1.51 32.47
C TRP A 704 22.37 2.96 32.59
N VAL A 705 21.13 3.24 32.21
CA VAL A 705 20.52 4.56 32.32
C VAL A 705 19.19 4.46 33.06
N THR A 706 18.86 5.52 33.81
CA THR A 706 17.62 5.65 34.55
C THR A 706 16.49 5.99 33.60
N ASP A 707 15.41 5.23 33.66
CA ASP A 707 14.27 5.40 32.77
C ASP A 707 13.29 6.44 33.32
N PHE A 708 13.27 7.60 32.66
CA PHE A 708 12.26 8.65 32.78
C PHE A 708 11.48 8.83 31.46
N ALA A 709 11.55 7.87 30.54
CA ALA A 709 10.82 7.88 29.27
C ALA A 709 9.56 6.99 29.32
N SER A 710 9.57 5.95 30.15
CA SER A 710 8.43 5.05 30.33
C SER A 710 7.27 5.75 31.02
N CYS A 711 6.07 5.58 30.45
CA CYS A 711 4.83 6.06 31.03
C CYS A 711 4.19 5.08 32.01
N ASN A 712 4.96 4.14 32.58
CA ASN A 712 4.46 3.16 33.54
C ASN A 712 4.27 3.76 34.93
N TYR A 713 3.27 4.65 35.07
CA TYR A 713 3.13 5.53 36.23
C TYR A 713 3.10 4.81 37.57
N LEU A 714 2.40 3.68 37.65
CA LEU A 714 2.30 2.90 38.89
C LEU A 714 3.46 1.91 39.06
N GLY A 715 4.32 1.74 38.04
CA GLY A 715 5.47 0.83 38.08
C GLY A 715 5.09 -0.65 38.09
N LEU A 716 3.94 -1.00 37.52
CA LEU A 716 3.39 -2.36 37.61
C LEU A 716 4.09 -3.37 36.69
N ASP A 717 4.90 -2.92 35.72
CA ASP A 717 5.74 -3.81 34.90
C ASP A 717 6.75 -4.61 35.74
N LEU A 718 7.18 -4.04 36.87
CA LEU A 718 8.15 -4.63 37.78
C LEU A 718 7.48 -5.32 38.97
N HIS A 719 6.15 -5.26 39.09
CA HIS A 719 5.46 -5.73 40.27
C HIS A 719 5.42 -7.29 40.29
N PRO A 720 5.96 -7.96 41.33
CA PRO A 720 6.12 -9.42 41.32
C PRO A 720 4.81 -10.20 41.14
N TRP A 721 3.70 -9.68 41.67
CA TRP A 721 2.40 -10.32 41.51
C TRP A 721 1.89 -10.20 40.06
N VAL A 722 2.11 -9.06 39.40
CA VAL A 722 1.70 -8.86 37.99
C VAL A 722 2.52 -9.78 37.09
N ILE A 723 3.83 -9.89 37.30
CA ILE A 723 4.69 -10.82 36.56
C ILE A 723 4.25 -12.28 36.81
N GLY A 724 3.97 -12.63 38.07
CA GLY A 724 3.58 -13.98 38.47
C GLY A 724 2.21 -14.43 37.96
N SER A 725 1.33 -13.51 37.54
CA SER A 725 0.00 -13.86 37.01
C SER A 725 0.03 -14.36 35.57
N ILE A 726 1.09 -14.06 34.81
CA ILE A 726 1.17 -14.32 33.36
C ILE A 726 1.26 -15.81 33.05
N GLU A 727 2.19 -16.53 33.70
CA GLU A 727 2.43 -17.95 33.41
C GLU A 727 1.17 -18.82 33.62
N PRO A 728 0.42 -18.71 34.74
CA PRO A 728 -0.83 -19.44 34.92
C PRO A 728 -1.85 -19.16 33.81
N MET A 729 -2.05 -17.89 33.44
CA MET A 729 -3.01 -17.52 32.40
C MET A 729 -2.65 -18.12 31.04
N VAL A 730 -1.37 -18.07 30.65
CA VAL A 730 -0.89 -18.64 29.38
C VAL A 730 -1.02 -20.16 29.38
N ARG A 731 -0.79 -20.81 30.52
CA ARG A 731 -0.95 -22.27 30.66
C ARG A 731 -2.40 -22.70 30.48
N ASP A 732 -3.35 -21.94 31.02
CA ASP A 732 -4.77 -22.31 31.02
C ASP A 732 -5.46 -21.94 29.69
N TRP A 733 -5.08 -20.84 29.05
CA TRP A 733 -5.77 -20.29 27.88
C TRP A 733 -4.93 -20.27 26.59
N GLY A 734 -3.68 -20.72 26.64
CA GLY A 734 -2.72 -20.58 25.54
C GLY A 734 -2.14 -19.17 25.45
N VAL A 735 -1.26 -18.92 24.47
CA VAL A 735 -0.54 -17.63 24.33
C VAL A 735 -1.40 -16.51 23.73
N HIS A 736 -2.35 -16.86 22.88
CA HIS A 736 -3.20 -15.91 22.17
C HIS A 736 -4.52 -16.58 21.78
N PRO A 737 -5.69 -15.94 22.05
CA PRO A 737 -6.97 -16.51 21.69
C PRO A 737 -7.30 -16.18 20.23
N SER A 738 -7.02 -17.05 19.26
CA SER A 738 -7.18 -16.76 17.82
C SER A 738 -8.64 -16.76 17.30
N TRP A 739 -9.60 -16.27 18.09
CA TRP A 739 -11.00 -16.08 17.68
C TRP A 739 -11.34 -14.60 17.64
N THR A 740 -12.12 -14.19 16.65
CA THR A 740 -12.78 -12.88 16.73
C THR A 740 -13.69 -12.84 17.95
N ARG A 741 -13.69 -11.71 18.66
CA ARG A 741 -14.52 -11.53 19.86
C ARG A 741 -16.02 -11.62 19.55
N ALA A 742 -16.41 -11.41 18.29
CA ALA A 742 -17.78 -11.62 17.80
C ALA A 742 -18.22 -13.11 17.81
N VAL A 743 -17.28 -14.04 17.76
CA VAL A 743 -17.53 -15.49 17.73
C VAL A 743 -17.31 -16.11 19.11
N ALA A 744 -16.17 -15.84 19.74
CA ALA A 744 -15.83 -16.36 21.06
C ALA A 744 -14.82 -15.46 21.78
N SER A 745 -14.94 -15.35 23.10
CA SER A 745 -13.95 -14.68 23.96
C SER A 745 -13.64 -15.57 25.17
N PRO A 746 -12.36 -15.71 25.57
CA PRO A 746 -11.98 -16.30 26.86
C PRO A 746 -12.72 -15.64 28.04
N ALA A 747 -13.03 -16.42 29.08
CA ALA A 747 -13.67 -15.91 30.29
C ALA A 747 -12.93 -14.71 30.95
N PRO A 748 -11.58 -14.63 30.96
CA PRO A 748 -10.84 -13.49 31.48
C PRO A 748 -11.23 -12.11 30.89
N TYR A 749 -11.80 -12.05 29.67
CA TYR A 749 -12.33 -10.79 29.15
C TYR A 749 -13.46 -10.23 30.01
N ARG A 750 -14.39 -11.10 30.44
CA ARG A 750 -15.55 -10.69 31.23
C ARG A 750 -15.15 -10.32 32.66
N GLU A 751 -14.15 -11.00 33.20
CA GLU A 751 -13.53 -10.64 34.48
C GLU A 751 -12.91 -9.24 34.42
N LEU A 752 -12.11 -8.97 33.38
CA LEU A 752 -11.50 -7.65 33.18
C LEU A 752 -12.56 -6.56 32.96
N GLU A 753 -13.55 -6.78 32.09
CA GLU A 753 -14.64 -5.84 31.82
C GLU A 753 -15.44 -5.52 33.11
N GLY A 754 -15.70 -6.53 33.95
CA GLY A 754 -16.38 -6.36 35.23
C GLY A 754 -15.55 -5.59 36.26
N ALA A 755 -14.26 -5.90 36.38
CA ALA A 755 -13.36 -5.19 37.30
C ALA A 755 -13.18 -3.71 36.91
N LEU A 756 -13.11 -3.41 35.62
CA LEU A 756 -13.06 -2.04 35.11
C LEU A 756 -14.37 -1.28 35.35
N ALA A 757 -15.51 -1.92 35.12
CA ALA A 757 -16.82 -1.33 35.38
C ALA A 757 -17.00 -0.99 36.87
N GLU A 758 -16.58 -1.90 37.77
CA GLU A 758 -16.59 -1.69 39.22
C GLU A 758 -15.70 -0.50 39.63
N LEU A 759 -14.48 -0.42 39.09
CA LEU A 759 -13.54 0.65 39.43
C LEU A 759 -14.03 2.02 38.97
N VAL A 760 -14.54 2.13 37.75
CA VAL A 760 -15.02 3.40 37.17
C VAL A 760 -16.40 3.79 37.73
N GLY A 761 -17.16 2.82 38.27
CA GLY A 761 -18.50 3.05 38.82
C GLY A 761 -19.59 3.15 37.74
N VAL A 762 -19.47 2.34 36.67
CA VAL A 762 -20.44 2.28 35.57
C VAL A 762 -21.07 0.89 35.45
N PRO A 763 -22.23 0.73 34.77
CA PRO A 763 -22.89 -0.56 34.65
C PRO A 763 -22.06 -1.62 33.93
N ASP A 764 -21.32 -1.24 32.89
CA ASP A 764 -20.55 -2.17 32.07
C ASP A 764 -19.41 -1.48 31.31
N THR A 765 -18.45 -2.27 30.82
CA THR A 765 -17.38 -1.81 29.92
C THR A 765 -17.13 -2.80 28.79
N VAL A 766 -16.53 -2.32 27.70
CA VAL A 766 -16.09 -3.16 26.58
C VAL A 766 -14.59 -2.96 26.36
N VAL A 767 -13.85 -4.05 26.36
CA VAL A 767 -12.38 -4.02 26.25
C VAL A 767 -11.89 -4.13 24.79
N PHE A 768 -10.95 -3.29 24.42
CA PHE A 768 -10.26 -3.28 23.12
C PHE A 768 -8.75 -3.51 23.32
N PRO A 769 -8.01 -3.97 22.29
CA PRO A 769 -6.58 -4.20 22.45
C PRO A 769 -5.77 -2.93 22.73
N THR A 770 -6.13 -1.81 22.11
CA THR A 770 -5.49 -0.51 22.31
C THR A 770 -6.52 0.60 22.18
N VAL A 771 -6.20 1.79 22.74
CA VAL A 771 -7.03 3.00 22.61
C VAL A 771 -7.15 3.40 21.12
N THR A 772 -6.09 3.28 20.34
CA THR A 772 -6.12 3.55 18.89
C THR A 772 -7.12 2.68 18.13
N LEU A 773 -7.13 1.36 18.39
CA LEU A 773 -8.11 0.46 17.76
C LEU A 773 -9.53 0.73 18.26
N LEU A 774 -9.68 1.14 19.52
CA LEU A 774 -10.96 1.56 20.07
C LEU A 774 -11.47 2.81 19.34
N HIS A 775 -10.63 3.84 19.16
CA HIS A 775 -10.96 5.06 18.42
C HIS A 775 -11.44 4.75 17.00
N PHE A 776 -10.65 3.99 16.23
CA PHE A 776 -10.98 3.64 14.83
C PHE A 776 -12.24 2.78 14.70
N GLY A 777 -12.55 1.96 15.70
CA GLY A 777 -13.76 1.15 15.71
C GLY A 777 -15.01 1.91 16.14
N VAL A 778 -14.88 2.79 17.14
CA VAL A 778 -16.02 3.41 17.84
C VAL A 778 -16.36 4.79 17.33
N ILE A 779 -15.40 5.72 17.19
CA ILE A 779 -15.68 7.12 16.84
C ILE A 779 -16.46 7.23 15.51
N PRO A 780 -16.06 6.56 14.40
CA PRO A 780 -16.83 6.60 13.17
C PRO A 780 -18.24 6.02 13.30
N ARG A 781 -18.43 5.09 14.24
CA ARG A 781 -19.72 4.41 14.48
C ARG A 781 -20.68 5.25 15.31
N LEU A 782 -20.17 6.13 16.17
CA LEU A 782 -20.98 7.10 16.92
C LEU A 782 -21.74 8.06 16.00
N VAL A 783 -21.23 8.31 14.79
CA VAL A 783 -21.75 9.29 13.81
C VAL A 783 -22.20 8.68 12.47
N GLU A 784 -22.40 7.36 12.39
CA GLU A 784 -22.67 6.58 11.15
C GLU A 784 -23.93 7.01 10.37
N ARG A 785 -24.78 7.89 10.92
CA ARG A 785 -26.02 8.41 10.29
C ARG A 785 -26.00 9.92 10.04
N GLY A 786 -24.81 10.53 10.01
CA GLY A 786 -24.65 11.98 9.97
C GLY A 786 -24.72 12.57 11.38
N GLY A 787 -23.65 13.26 11.78
CA GLY A 787 -23.46 13.89 13.09
C GLY A 787 -22.21 14.76 13.06
N THR A 788 -22.02 15.56 14.11
CA THR A 788 -20.91 16.50 14.23
C THR A 788 -19.93 16.05 15.32
N LEU A 789 -18.66 15.88 14.95
CA LEU A 789 -17.53 15.70 15.87
C LEU A 789 -16.82 17.04 16.04
N LEU A 790 -16.75 17.55 17.26
CA LEU A 790 -15.95 18.70 17.63
C LEU A 790 -14.67 18.17 18.28
N VAL A 791 -13.53 18.31 17.61
CA VAL A 791 -12.28 17.65 18.01
C VAL A 791 -11.29 18.70 18.48
N ASP A 792 -10.83 18.59 19.71
CA ASP A 792 -9.79 19.47 20.24
C ASP A 792 -8.50 19.31 19.43
N ARG A 793 -7.90 20.44 19.04
CA ARG A 793 -6.63 20.49 18.30
C ARG A 793 -5.49 19.80 19.03
N GLU A 794 -5.47 19.84 20.36
CA GLU A 794 -4.46 19.16 21.18
C GLU A 794 -4.84 17.72 21.54
N ALA A 795 -6.02 17.25 21.13
CA ALA A 795 -6.45 15.87 21.36
C ALA A 795 -5.46 14.87 20.74
N HIS A 796 -5.35 13.69 21.35
CA HIS A 796 -4.43 12.66 20.90
C HIS A 796 -4.63 12.32 19.41
N HIS A 797 -3.53 12.19 18.67
CA HIS A 797 -3.55 12.07 17.20
C HIS A 797 -4.51 10.99 16.65
N SER A 798 -4.62 9.86 17.34
CA SER A 798 -5.56 8.79 16.96
C SER A 798 -7.03 9.20 16.94
N MET A 799 -7.43 10.22 17.72
CA MET A 799 -8.80 10.76 17.65
C MET A 799 -8.99 11.60 16.39
N HIS A 800 -7.97 12.34 15.94
CA HIS A 800 -7.99 13.05 14.66
C HIS A 800 -8.10 12.07 13.49
N GLU A 801 -7.26 11.03 13.47
CA GLU A 801 -7.32 9.98 12.44
C GLU A 801 -8.68 9.25 12.44
N ALA A 802 -9.25 8.98 13.61
CA ALA A 802 -10.59 8.38 13.71
C ALA A 802 -11.70 9.33 13.26
N ALA A 803 -11.56 10.63 13.55
CA ALA A 803 -12.48 11.66 13.07
C ALA A 803 -12.36 11.84 11.55
N ASP A 804 -11.17 11.73 10.97
CA ASP A 804 -10.96 11.74 9.51
C ASP A 804 -11.63 10.54 8.85
N LEU A 805 -11.51 9.36 9.47
CA LEU A 805 -12.26 8.16 9.06
C LEU A 805 -13.78 8.36 9.16
N ALA A 806 -14.26 9.06 10.19
CA ALA A 806 -15.65 9.44 10.33
C ALA A 806 -16.09 10.48 9.27
N ARG A 807 -15.23 11.45 8.95
CA ARG A 807 -15.44 12.46 7.89
C ARG A 807 -15.57 11.79 6.53
N ALA A 808 -14.70 10.82 6.23
CA ALA A 808 -14.77 10.01 5.01
C ALA A 808 -16.07 9.18 4.89
N ARG A 809 -16.84 9.04 5.99
CA ARG A 809 -18.15 8.38 6.06
C ARG A 809 -19.32 9.36 6.18
N GLY A 810 -19.08 10.66 6.03
CA GLY A 810 -20.12 11.70 6.02
C GLY A 810 -20.38 12.42 7.35
N ALA A 811 -19.53 12.25 8.36
CA ALA A 811 -19.60 13.08 9.57
C ALA A 811 -19.05 14.48 9.32
N THR A 812 -19.65 15.50 9.95
CA THR A 812 -19.06 16.83 10.03
C THR A 812 -18.00 16.82 11.13
N VAL A 813 -16.79 17.30 10.85
CA VAL A 813 -15.71 17.34 11.84
C VAL A 813 -15.20 18.77 11.94
N VAL A 814 -15.31 19.35 13.12
CA VAL A 814 -14.99 20.75 13.42
C VAL A 814 -13.82 20.77 14.41
N PRO A 815 -12.66 21.35 14.07
CA PRO A 815 -11.60 21.54 15.03
C PRO A 815 -11.99 22.62 16.04
N ILE A 816 -11.72 22.39 17.33
CA ILE A 816 -11.96 23.35 18.42
C ILE A 816 -10.67 23.63 19.19
N ASP A 817 -10.60 24.80 19.80
CA ASP A 817 -9.53 25.18 20.71
C ASP A 817 -10.06 25.13 22.14
N ARG A 818 -9.32 24.49 23.06
CA ARG A 818 -9.76 24.33 24.45
C ARG A 818 -9.82 25.66 25.20
N ASP A 819 -9.05 26.66 24.77
CA ASP A 819 -8.96 27.96 25.43
C ASP A 819 -9.97 28.98 24.86
N ASP A 820 -10.83 28.55 23.93
CA ASP A 820 -11.90 29.36 23.31
C ASP A 820 -13.30 28.75 23.51
N PRO A 821 -13.89 28.90 24.72
CA PRO A 821 -15.20 28.35 25.02
C PRO A 821 -16.34 29.01 24.22
N ASP A 822 -16.16 30.25 23.77
CA ASP A 822 -17.16 30.96 22.96
C ASP A 822 -17.23 30.36 21.55
N ALA A 823 -16.09 30.04 20.95
CA ALA A 823 -16.04 29.32 19.68
C ALA A 823 -16.61 27.90 19.78
N LEU A 824 -16.34 27.20 20.89
CA LEU A 824 -16.94 25.90 21.15
C LEU A 824 -18.48 25.98 21.25
N GLU A 825 -19.00 26.96 22.00
CA GLU A 825 -20.44 27.18 22.13
C GLU A 825 -21.09 27.51 20.77
N ALA A 826 -20.44 28.35 19.96
CA ALA A 826 -20.90 28.67 18.60
C ALA A 826 -20.91 27.45 17.67
N ALA A 827 -19.87 26.61 17.73
CA ALA A 827 -19.78 25.38 16.95
C ALA A 827 -20.86 24.36 17.35
N LEU A 828 -21.12 24.21 18.66
CA LEU A 828 -22.21 23.37 19.18
C LEU A 828 -23.58 23.87 18.73
N ALA A 829 -23.81 25.18 18.73
CA ALA A 829 -25.06 25.78 18.29
C ALA A 829 -25.32 25.57 16.78
N GLY A 830 -24.26 25.59 15.96
CA GLY A 830 -24.34 25.36 14.51
C GLY A 830 -24.38 23.89 14.08
N ALA A 831 -24.02 22.96 14.97
CA ALA A 831 -23.90 21.54 14.67
C ALA A 831 -25.26 20.87 14.37
N ARG A 832 -25.28 19.99 13.37
CA ARG A 832 -26.45 19.20 12.94
C ARG A 832 -26.27 17.72 13.34
N GLY A 833 -27.38 17.05 13.65
CA GLY A 833 -27.37 15.64 14.06
C GLY A 833 -26.80 15.41 15.48
N PRO A 834 -26.42 14.17 15.84
CA PRO A 834 -25.71 13.85 17.08
C PRO A 834 -24.40 14.65 17.19
N ARG A 835 -24.09 15.16 18.38
CA ARG A 835 -22.92 16.02 18.63
C ARG A 835 -21.98 15.36 19.62
N PHE A 836 -20.71 15.25 19.28
CA PHE A 836 -19.68 14.71 20.16
C PHE A 836 -18.52 15.69 20.28
N VAL A 837 -18.07 15.96 21.51
CA VAL A 837 -16.87 16.76 21.79
C VAL A 837 -15.76 15.80 22.20
N LEU A 838 -14.68 15.73 21.43
CA LEU A 838 -13.56 14.79 21.63
C LEU A 838 -12.38 15.52 22.27
N VAL A 839 -11.96 15.07 23.46
CA VAL A 839 -10.89 15.67 24.27
C VAL A 839 -10.04 14.61 24.97
N ASP A 840 -8.79 14.95 25.26
CA ASP A 840 -7.95 14.16 26.18
C ASP A 840 -8.38 14.43 27.62
N GLY A 841 -8.39 13.39 28.47
CA GLY A 841 -8.55 13.55 29.92
C GLY A 841 -7.30 14.17 30.56
N VAL A 842 -6.11 13.79 30.08
CA VAL A 842 -4.84 14.42 30.47
C VAL A 842 -3.95 14.55 29.25
N TYR A 843 -3.59 15.78 28.88
CA TYR A 843 -2.80 16.05 27.68
C TYR A 843 -1.35 15.57 27.84
N SER A 844 -0.88 14.76 26.90
CA SER A 844 0.39 14.02 26.97
C SER A 844 1.66 14.88 26.97
N MET A 845 1.56 16.17 26.62
CA MET A 845 2.68 17.10 26.54
C MET A 845 2.90 17.89 27.84
N ALA A 846 1.82 18.38 28.46
CA ALA A 846 1.88 19.26 29.63
C ALA A 846 1.36 18.61 30.93
N GLY A 847 0.70 17.45 30.84
CA GLY A 847 0.01 16.86 31.99
C GLY A 847 -1.14 17.74 32.52
N SER A 848 -1.65 18.67 31.71
CA SER A 848 -2.79 19.52 32.01
C SER A 848 -4.10 18.75 31.87
N LEU A 849 -5.14 19.24 32.55
CA LEU A 849 -6.50 18.70 32.49
C LEU A 849 -7.37 19.68 31.68
N PRO A 850 -8.35 19.20 30.89
CA PRO A 850 -9.37 20.08 30.31
C PRO A 850 -10.34 20.61 31.39
N ASP A 851 -11.02 21.72 31.11
CA ASP A 851 -12.16 22.17 31.94
C ASP A 851 -13.39 21.32 31.65
N LEU A 852 -13.41 20.09 32.18
CA LEU A 852 -14.49 19.14 31.92
C LEU A 852 -15.81 19.59 32.54
N HIS A 853 -15.80 20.43 33.59
CA HIS A 853 -17.04 21.02 34.13
C HIS A 853 -17.73 21.90 33.09
N GLN A 854 -16.98 22.82 32.49
CA GLN A 854 -17.51 23.70 31.45
C GLN A 854 -17.99 22.90 30.23
N LEU A 855 -17.24 21.87 29.82
CA LEU A 855 -17.64 21.00 28.70
C LEU A 855 -18.93 20.24 29.00
N VAL A 856 -19.12 19.71 30.21
CA VAL A 856 -20.35 19.02 30.62
C VAL A 856 -21.53 19.98 30.62
N ASP A 857 -21.38 21.19 31.16
CA ASP A 857 -22.42 22.21 31.16
C ASP A 857 -22.83 22.59 29.72
N LEU A 858 -21.86 22.71 28.80
CA LEU A 858 -22.12 22.93 27.37
C LEU A 858 -22.81 21.73 26.72
N ALA A 859 -22.35 20.52 27.00
CA ALA A 859 -22.94 19.30 26.45
C ALA A 859 -24.40 19.11 26.90
N GLU A 860 -24.75 19.49 28.13
CA GLU A 860 -26.14 19.50 28.59
C GLU A 860 -27.00 20.54 27.86
N ARG A 861 -26.48 21.77 27.67
CA ARG A 861 -27.20 22.86 26.99
C ARG A 861 -27.50 22.55 25.52
N TYR A 862 -26.58 21.88 24.82
CA TYR A 862 -26.66 21.65 23.37
C TYR A 862 -26.99 20.19 22.98
N ASP A 863 -27.35 19.36 23.96
CA ASP A 863 -27.61 17.93 23.80
C ASP A 863 -26.47 17.21 23.05
N ALA A 864 -25.25 17.41 23.53
CA ALA A 864 -24.06 16.73 23.06
C ALA A 864 -23.61 15.63 24.04
N GLN A 865 -22.64 14.84 23.60
CA GLN A 865 -21.88 13.89 24.41
C GLN A 865 -20.40 14.28 24.37
N ILE A 866 -19.68 14.04 25.44
CA ILE A 866 -18.24 14.25 25.51
C ILE A 866 -17.57 12.90 25.41
N TYR A 867 -16.63 12.76 24.51
CA TYR A 867 -15.78 11.60 24.36
C TYR A 867 -14.41 11.93 24.97
N VAL A 868 -14.08 11.29 26.09
CA VAL A 868 -12.86 11.58 26.85
C VAL A 868 -11.89 10.41 26.73
N ASP A 869 -10.71 10.64 26.14
CA ASP A 869 -9.58 9.71 26.20
C ASP A 869 -8.72 9.99 27.42
N ASP A 870 -8.93 9.23 28.49
CA ASP A 870 -8.20 9.35 29.74
C ASP A 870 -7.06 8.32 29.85
N ALA A 871 -6.38 7.99 28.75
CA ALA A 871 -5.27 7.04 28.73
C ALA A 871 -4.13 7.38 29.71
N HIS A 872 -3.94 8.67 30.01
CA HIS A 872 -2.92 9.12 30.94
C HIS A 872 -3.44 9.25 32.38
N GLY A 873 -4.67 9.71 32.60
CA GLY A 873 -5.21 9.93 33.94
C GLY A 873 -5.75 8.66 34.60
N PHE A 874 -6.24 7.67 33.84
CA PHE A 874 -6.74 6.42 34.42
C PHE A 874 -5.63 5.66 35.18
N GLY A 875 -5.93 5.26 36.42
CA GLY A 875 -4.97 4.67 37.36
C GLY A 875 -4.17 5.69 38.18
N VAL A 876 -4.05 6.94 37.72
CA VAL A 876 -3.35 8.03 38.42
C VAL A 876 -4.34 8.94 39.14
N LEU A 877 -5.27 9.55 38.42
CA LEU A 877 -6.30 10.42 38.98
C LEU A 877 -7.43 9.58 39.56
N GLY A 878 -7.92 9.98 40.71
CA GLY A 878 -8.96 9.29 41.45
C GLY A 878 -9.86 10.24 42.24
N GLU A 879 -10.94 9.68 42.76
CA GLU A 879 -12.00 10.43 43.44
C GLU A 879 -11.54 11.13 44.72
N SER A 880 -12.26 12.18 45.09
CA SER A 880 -12.08 12.92 46.35
C SER A 880 -10.64 13.39 46.60
N PRO A 881 -10.02 14.15 45.68
CA PRO A 881 -8.69 14.71 45.90
C PRO A 881 -8.64 15.64 47.12
N SER A 882 -7.52 15.61 47.83
CA SER A 882 -7.28 16.40 49.04
C SER A 882 -5.83 16.92 49.06
N PRO A 883 -5.49 17.92 49.90
CA PRO A 883 -4.11 18.39 50.03
C PRO A 883 -3.12 17.27 50.42
N GLU A 884 -3.56 16.29 51.21
CA GLU A 884 -2.76 15.13 51.61
C GLU A 884 -2.63 14.08 50.50
N ARG A 885 -3.66 13.97 49.65
CA ARG A 885 -3.71 13.05 48.50
C ARG A 885 -4.18 13.79 47.25
N PRO A 886 -3.28 14.55 46.58
CA PRO A 886 -3.68 15.40 45.47
C PRO A 886 -4.24 14.65 44.27
N TYR A 887 -3.84 13.39 44.07
CA TYR A 887 -4.41 12.53 43.04
C TYR A 887 -5.74 11.87 43.44
N GLY A 888 -6.18 11.96 44.70
CA GLY A 888 -7.38 11.27 45.19
C GLY A 888 -7.19 9.76 45.38
N HIS A 889 -8.29 9.03 45.38
CA HIS A 889 -8.38 7.62 45.75
C HIS A 889 -8.77 6.72 44.58
N GLY A 890 -8.32 5.47 44.60
CA GLY A 890 -8.76 4.42 43.68
C GLY A 890 -8.20 4.52 42.25
N GLY A 891 -7.80 5.70 41.77
CA GLY A 891 -7.27 5.85 40.41
C GLY A 891 -8.33 5.61 39.33
N ASN A 892 -9.59 5.97 39.62
CA ASN A 892 -10.76 5.69 38.77
C ASN A 892 -11.01 6.74 37.65
N GLY A 893 -10.03 7.62 37.39
CA GLY A 893 -10.02 8.50 36.23
C GLY A 893 -10.47 9.94 36.51
N ILE A 894 -10.31 10.80 35.50
CA ILE A 894 -10.57 12.24 35.61
C ILE A 894 -12.02 12.57 35.97
N VAL A 895 -13.00 11.82 35.47
CA VAL A 895 -14.43 12.10 35.72
C VAL A 895 -14.74 12.03 37.22
N ALA A 896 -14.27 10.97 37.88
CA ALA A 896 -14.42 10.80 39.33
C ALA A 896 -13.56 11.80 40.12
N HIS A 897 -12.36 12.11 39.62
CA HIS A 897 -11.46 13.10 40.23
C HIS A 897 -12.09 14.49 40.34
N LEU A 898 -12.85 14.90 39.30
CA LEU A 898 -13.60 16.17 39.27
C LEU A 898 -14.98 16.08 39.93
N GLY A 899 -15.38 14.91 40.44
CA GLY A 899 -16.69 14.71 41.06
C GLY A 899 -17.86 14.79 40.06
N LEU A 900 -17.60 14.49 38.78
CA LEU A 900 -18.59 14.46 37.71
C LEU A 900 -19.22 13.07 37.57
N THR A 901 -20.35 12.99 36.84
CA THR A 901 -21.00 11.73 36.47
C THR A 901 -20.72 11.37 35.01
N HIS A 902 -20.96 10.11 34.64
CA HIS A 902 -20.79 9.62 33.28
C HIS A 902 -22.02 9.87 32.37
N ASP A 903 -23.01 10.66 32.80
CA ASP A 903 -24.28 10.83 32.07
C ASP A 903 -24.11 11.51 30.70
N ARG A 904 -23.15 12.44 30.59
CA ARG A 904 -22.77 13.11 29.33
C ARG A 904 -21.40 12.70 28.82
N VAL A 905 -20.72 11.79 29.51
CA VAL A 905 -19.33 11.42 29.21
C VAL A 905 -19.26 9.96 28.76
N ILE A 906 -18.83 9.78 27.52
CA ILE A 906 -18.32 8.51 26.99
C ILE A 906 -16.85 8.45 27.40
N TYR A 907 -16.55 7.63 28.41
CA TYR A 907 -15.22 7.55 28.98
C TYR A 907 -14.43 6.39 28.36
N VAL A 908 -13.22 6.68 27.92
CA VAL A 908 -12.27 5.74 27.34
C VAL A 908 -10.95 5.85 28.08
N ALA A 909 -10.28 4.72 28.30
CA ALA A 909 -8.94 4.72 28.84
C ALA A 909 -8.12 3.52 28.40
N GLY A 910 -6.80 3.72 28.36
CA GLY A 910 -5.79 2.68 28.12
C GLY A 910 -5.20 2.12 29.42
N LEU A 911 -4.78 0.86 29.40
CA LEU A 911 -4.06 0.20 30.50
C LEU A 911 -2.55 0.16 30.25
N SER A 912 -2.07 0.66 29.12
CA SER A 912 -0.65 0.61 28.75
C SER A 912 0.23 1.55 29.58
N LYS A 913 -0.36 2.66 30.08
CA LYS A 913 0.32 3.68 30.86
C LYS A 913 0.36 3.28 32.35
N ALA A 914 -0.75 3.40 33.08
CA ALA A 914 -0.72 3.10 34.52
C ALA A 914 -0.57 1.61 34.86
N TYR A 915 -1.08 0.70 34.02
CA TYR A 915 -1.19 -0.73 34.37
C TYR A 915 -0.22 -1.66 33.64
N SER A 916 0.61 -1.13 32.74
CA SER A 916 1.58 -1.92 31.96
C SER A 916 0.97 -3.05 31.11
N SER A 917 -0.25 -2.89 30.63
CA SER A 917 -0.92 -3.95 29.86
C SER A 917 -1.45 -3.44 28.52
N MET A 918 -1.37 -4.30 27.50
CA MET A 918 -2.00 -4.08 26.19
C MET A 918 -3.51 -4.34 26.31
N ALA A 919 -4.22 -3.33 26.80
CA ALA A 919 -5.67 -3.28 26.81
C ALA A 919 -6.11 -1.81 26.85
N ALA A 920 -7.34 -1.56 26.42
CA ALA A 920 -8.08 -0.33 26.58
C ALA A 920 -9.54 -0.67 26.80
N PHE A 921 -10.35 0.28 27.26
CA PHE A 921 -11.77 0.06 27.42
C PHE A 921 -12.58 1.32 27.18
N ILE A 922 -13.86 1.10 26.89
CA ILE A 922 -14.90 2.13 26.81
C ILE A 922 -16.01 1.79 27.79
N THR A 923 -16.55 2.80 28.47
CA THR A 923 -17.73 2.64 29.33
C THR A 923 -19.00 2.44 28.51
N ALA A 924 -19.82 1.47 28.89
CA ALA A 924 -21.15 1.25 28.33
C ALA A 924 -22.21 1.46 29.41
N ARG A 925 -23.02 2.50 29.26
CA ARG A 925 -24.06 2.89 30.23
C ARG A 925 -25.37 2.17 29.97
N THR A 926 -25.59 1.77 28.71
CA THR A 926 -26.77 1.02 28.29
C THR A 926 -26.39 -0.25 27.53
N PRO A 927 -27.27 -1.28 27.51
CA PRO A 927 -27.07 -2.46 26.66
C PRO A 927 -26.96 -2.12 25.17
N ALA A 928 -27.61 -1.05 24.72
CA ALA A 928 -27.54 -0.60 23.32
C ALA A 928 -26.15 -0.02 22.97
N GLU A 929 -25.56 0.77 23.86
CA GLU A 929 -24.18 1.25 23.69
C GLU A 929 -23.20 0.08 23.66
N ARG A 930 -23.34 -0.87 24.59
CA ARG A 930 -22.51 -2.09 24.60
C ARG A 930 -22.60 -2.83 23.26
N ALA A 931 -23.81 -3.08 22.77
CA ALA A 931 -24.01 -3.77 21.49
C ALA A 931 -23.39 -2.99 20.32
N THR A 932 -23.46 -1.66 20.33
CA THR A 932 -22.80 -0.81 19.33
C THR A 932 -21.29 -1.00 19.34
N TYR A 933 -20.67 -1.05 20.53
CA TYR A 933 -19.21 -1.24 20.68
C TYR A 933 -18.76 -2.67 20.37
N GLU A 934 -19.56 -3.69 20.70
CA GLU A 934 -19.29 -5.09 20.33
C GLU A 934 -19.37 -5.34 18.82
N LEU A 935 -20.05 -4.45 18.09
CA LEU A 935 -20.10 -4.46 16.62
C LEU A 935 -19.08 -3.51 15.97
N ALA A 936 -18.18 -2.89 16.75
CA ALA A 936 -17.11 -2.07 16.21
C ALA A 936 -16.21 -2.91 15.30
N SER A 937 -15.85 -2.36 14.14
CA SER A 937 -15.08 -3.08 13.11
C SER A 937 -13.76 -3.64 13.66
N THR A 938 -13.09 -2.91 14.55
CA THR A 938 -11.82 -3.34 15.14
C THR A 938 -11.99 -4.44 16.18
N LEU A 939 -13.18 -4.65 16.74
CA LEU A 939 -13.47 -5.79 17.62
C LEU A 939 -13.86 -7.04 16.81
N VAL A 940 -14.50 -6.85 15.65
CA VAL A 940 -14.96 -7.92 14.77
C VAL A 940 -13.84 -8.44 13.85
N PHE A 941 -13.02 -7.56 13.30
CA PHE A 941 -12.07 -7.87 12.22
C PHE A 941 -10.58 -7.72 12.60
N SER A 942 -10.27 -7.31 13.84
CA SER A 942 -8.87 -7.24 14.33
C SER A 942 -8.51 -8.39 15.28
N GLY A 943 -7.23 -8.49 15.60
CA GLY A 943 -6.70 -9.46 16.55
C GLY A 943 -7.09 -9.14 18.00
N PRO A 944 -7.48 -10.13 18.81
CA PRO A 944 -7.83 -9.94 20.21
C PRO A 944 -6.59 -9.71 21.11
N ILE A 945 -6.83 -9.34 22.36
CA ILE A 945 -5.79 -9.20 23.40
C ILE A 945 -5.14 -10.57 23.70
N PRO A 946 -3.79 -10.65 23.70
CA PRO A 946 -3.06 -11.83 24.17
C PRO A 946 -3.37 -12.15 25.64
N THR A 947 -3.38 -13.43 25.99
CA THR A 947 -3.74 -13.89 27.35
C THR A 947 -2.80 -13.34 28.43
N ALA A 948 -1.52 -13.17 28.11
CA ALA A 948 -0.54 -12.53 29.01
C ALA A 948 -0.91 -11.07 29.36
N SER A 949 -1.47 -10.33 28.41
CA SER A 949 -1.94 -8.96 28.63
C SER A 949 -3.21 -8.95 29.48
N LEU A 950 -4.14 -9.89 29.27
CA LEU A 950 -5.31 -10.04 30.16
C LEU A 950 -4.89 -10.32 31.61
N ALA A 951 -3.90 -11.21 31.81
CA ALA A 951 -3.38 -11.57 33.13
C ALA A 951 -2.78 -10.37 33.86
N SER A 952 -1.93 -9.60 33.17
CA SER A 952 -1.29 -8.42 33.75
C SER A 952 -2.29 -7.29 34.02
N ALA A 953 -3.30 -7.11 33.17
CA ALA A 953 -4.37 -6.13 33.38
C ALA A 953 -5.20 -6.46 34.64
N ILE A 954 -5.67 -7.70 34.77
CA ILE A 954 -6.47 -8.14 35.93
C ILE A 954 -5.65 -8.02 37.21
N ALA A 955 -4.44 -8.57 37.24
CA ALA A 955 -3.57 -8.49 38.41
C ALA A 955 -3.20 -7.04 38.75
N GLY A 956 -3.03 -6.17 37.75
CA GLY A 956 -2.78 -4.75 37.97
C GLY A 956 -3.94 -4.03 38.66
N LEU A 957 -5.19 -4.36 38.31
CA LEU A 957 -6.38 -3.84 38.99
C LEU A 957 -6.48 -4.34 40.44
N GLU A 958 -6.08 -5.60 40.70
CA GLU A 958 -6.00 -6.14 42.07
C GLU A 958 -4.94 -5.42 42.91
N VAL A 959 -3.76 -5.16 42.36
CA VAL A 959 -2.71 -4.38 43.02
C VAL A 959 -3.20 -2.95 43.28
N ASN A 960 -3.85 -2.32 42.31
CA ASN A 960 -4.43 -0.99 42.49
C ASN A 960 -5.44 -0.95 43.64
N ARG A 961 -6.31 -1.96 43.74
CA ARG A 961 -7.28 -2.09 44.84
C ARG A 961 -6.60 -2.30 46.19
N ALA A 962 -5.54 -3.09 46.24
CA ALA A 962 -4.86 -3.45 47.49
C ALA A 962 -3.98 -2.32 48.04
N GLU A 963 -3.21 -1.66 47.17
CA GLU A 963 -2.15 -0.72 47.57
C GLU A 963 -1.95 0.48 46.63
N GLY A 964 -2.80 0.64 45.60
CA GLY A 964 -2.64 1.68 44.58
C GLY A 964 -2.58 3.12 45.12
N ASP A 965 -3.29 3.42 46.20
CA ASP A 965 -3.24 4.74 46.84
C ASP A 965 -1.84 5.06 47.39
N LEU A 966 -1.14 4.07 47.97
CA LEU A 966 0.22 4.25 48.48
C LEU A 966 1.22 4.47 47.33
N ILE A 967 0.99 3.77 46.20
CA ILE A 967 1.76 3.92 44.97
C ILE A 967 1.59 5.34 44.42
N ARG A 968 0.35 5.85 44.34
CA ARG A 968 0.04 7.23 43.93
C ARG A 968 0.63 8.28 44.87
N ASP A 969 0.55 8.08 46.19
CA ASP A 969 1.16 8.97 47.19
C ASP A 969 2.69 9.06 47.03
N ARG A 970 3.34 7.95 46.65
CA ARG A 970 4.78 7.92 46.33
C ARG A 970 5.07 8.64 45.02
N LEU A 971 4.31 8.34 43.96
CA LEU A 971 4.44 8.95 42.65
C LEU A 971 4.34 10.47 42.73
N HIS A 972 3.28 10.99 43.35
CA HIS A 972 3.07 12.42 43.52
C HIS A 972 4.25 13.09 44.23
N ARG A 973 4.79 12.48 45.29
CA ARG A 973 5.95 13.04 46.02
C ARG A 973 7.20 13.16 45.13
N LEU A 974 7.51 12.12 44.35
CA LEU A 974 8.65 12.14 43.43
C LEU A 974 8.46 13.19 42.32
N THR A 975 7.26 13.28 41.77
CA THR A 975 6.94 14.28 40.75
C THR A 975 7.00 15.70 41.30
N ALA A 976 6.42 15.95 42.48
CA ALA A 976 6.47 17.25 43.14
C ALA A 976 7.92 17.67 43.43
N GLN A 977 8.79 16.73 43.83
CA GLN A 977 10.22 16.99 44.02
C GLN A 977 10.89 17.44 42.73
N LEU A 978 10.67 16.75 41.61
CA LEU A 978 11.25 17.15 40.32
C LEU A 978 10.72 18.52 39.86
N VAL A 979 9.40 18.74 39.92
CA VAL A 979 8.76 19.99 39.49
C VAL A 979 9.27 21.18 40.31
N GLN A 980 9.28 21.06 41.64
CA GLN A 980 9.76 22.12 42.53
C GLN A 980 11.26 22.36 42.35
N GLY A 981 12.05 21.28 42.23
CA GLY A 981 13.48 21.37 42.00
C GLY A 981 13.82 22.07 40.68
N ALA A 982 13.20 21.66 39.57
CA ALA A 982 13.39 22.30 38.26
C ALA A 982 13.01 23.79 38.28
N ARG A 983 11.89 24.15 38.91
CA ARG A 983 11.49 25.56 39.12
C ARG A 983 12.50 26.34 39.96
N SER A 984 13.06 25.72 41.01
CA SER A 984 14.07 26.34 41.87
C SER A 984 15.39 26.61 41.14
N LEU A 985 15.70 25.83 40.11
CA LEU A 985 16.82 26.04 39.19
C LEU A 985 16.54 27.14 38.14
N GLY A 986 15.35 27.75 38.17
CA GLY A 986 14.96 28.85 37.29
C GLY A 986 14.38 28.42 35.95
N PHE A 987 14.03 27.15 35.77
CA PHE A 987 13.31 26.70 34.57
C PHE A 987 11.81 27.03 34.63
N GLU A 988 11.24 27.33 33.47
CA GLU A 988 9.80 27.20 33.24
C GLU A 988 9.46 25.72 33.13
N VAL A 989 8.39 25.30 33.82
CA VAL A 989 7.96 23.90 33.89
C VAL A 989 6.46 23.83 33.64
N ASP A 990 6.10 23.21 32.51
CA ASP A 990 4.73 22.97 32.07
C ASP A 990 4.16 21.79 32.86
N ASN A 991 3.72 22.07 34.09
CA ASN A 991 3.07 21.12 34.99
C ASN A 991 2.41 21.84 36.18
N VAL A 992 1.09 22.00 36.16
CA VAL A 992 0.37 22.79 37.18
C VAL A 992 -0.01 21.95 38.41
N GLY A 993 -0.30 20.65 38.22
CA GLY A 993 -0.82 19.75 39.27
C GLY A 993 0.16 18.73 39.84
N ALA A 994 1.46 18.87 39.52
CA ALA A 994 2.48 17.85 39.76
C ALA A 994 2.14 16.48 39.14
N PHE A 995 1.47 16.45 37.98
CA PHE A 995 1.13 15.22 37.25
C PHE A 995 2.42 14.51 36.76
N PRO A 996 2.49 13.17 36.61
CA PRO A 996 3.75 12.45 36.36
C PRO A 996 4.47 12.75 35.03
N ILE A 997 3.92 13.62 34.19
CA ILE A 997 4.53 14.12 32.96
C ILE A 997 5.08 15.53 33.24
N VAL A 998 6.40 15.67 33.32
CA VAL A 998 7.06 16.95 33.65
C VAL A 998 7.86 17.43 32.45
N ASN A 999 7.35 18.46 31.76
CA ASN A 999 8.06 19.09 30.66
C ASN A 999 8.84 20.32 31.16
N VAL A 1000 10.17 20.26 31.11
CA VAL A 1000 11.06 21.36 31.50
C VAL A 1000 11.46 22.14 30.25
N ILE A 1001 11.03 23.40 30.14
CA ILE A 1001 11.30 24.23 28.96
C ILE A 1001 12.73 24.75 29.02
N ILE A 1002 13.51 24.44 27.99
CA ILE A 1002 14.91 24.86 27.87
C ILE A 1002 15.12 26.02 26.90
N GLY A 1003 14.20 26.23 25.96
CA GLY A 1003 14.22 27.35 25.01
C GLY A 1003 14.35 26.90 23.54
N PRO A 1004 15.22 27.52 22.72
CA PRO A 1004 15.30 27.22 21.30
C PRO A 1004 15.86 25.83 21.00
N VAL A 1005 15.49 25.25 19.84
CA VAL A 1005 15.93 23.90 19.42
C VAL A 1005 17.45 23.72 19.35
N SER A 1006 18.21 24.80 19.14
CA SER A 1006 19.68 24.77 18.98
C SER A 1006 20.43 24.20 20.18
N ILE A 1007 19.88 24.33 21.39
CA ILE A 1007 20.48 23.79 22.61
C ILE A 1007 19.97 22.39 22.97
N ALA A 1008 18.96 21.86 22.28
CA ALA A 1008 18.29 20.62 22.65
C ALA A 1008 19.21 19.40 22.55
N ARG A 1009 20.12 19.37 21.56
CA ARG A 1009 21.12 18.31 21.40
C ARG A 1009 22.09 18.28 22.58
N GLU A 1010 22.75 19.40 22.86
CA GLU A 1010 23.70 19.50 23.97
C GLU A 1010 23.03 19.21 25.33
N ALA A 1011 21.79 19.65 25.52
CA ALA A 1011 21.00 19.30 26.71
C ALA A 1011 20.74 17.78 26.80
N CYS A 1012 20.40 17.13 25.68
CA CYS A 1012 20.21 15.68 25.63
C CYS A 1012 21.52 14.90 25.87
N ASP A 1013 22.65 15.41 25.39
CA ASP A 1013 23.99 14.85 25.64
C ASP A 1013 24.33 14.95 27.14
N ILE A 1014 24.05 16.10 27.78
CA ILE A 1014 24.22 16.25 29.23
C ILE A 1014 23.37 15.22 29.98
N LEU A 1015 22.09 15.08 29.66
CA LEU A 1015 21.23 14.08 30.32
C LEU A 1015 21.75 12.66 30.11
N TRP A 1016 22.25 12.35 28.92
CA TRP A 1016 22.86 11.07 28.60
C TRP A 1016 24.11 10.82 29.45
N ASP A 1017 24.96 11.83 29.63
CA ASP A 1017 26.15 11.78 30.49
C ASP A 1017 25.81 11.59 31.97
N PHE A 1018 24.65 12.06 32.40
CA PHE A 1018 24.09 11.78 33.72
C PHE A 1018 23.37 10.43 33.81
N GLU A 1019 23.45 9.60 32.76
CA GLU A 1019 22.80 8.29 32.70
C GLU A 1019 21.26 8.38 32.78
N LEU A 1020 20.67 9.36 32.10
CA LEU A 1020 19.23 9.59 32.10
C LEU A 1020 18.65 9.39 30.70
N LEU A 1021 17.58 8.60 30.63
CA LEU A 1021 16.75 8.43 29.45
C LEU A 1021 15.44 9.20 29.64
N ILE A 1022 15.14 10.13 28.75
CA ILE A 1022 13.93 10.98 28.76
C ILE A 1022 13.29 11.03 27.37
N THR A 1023 12.09 11.61 27.26
CA THR A 1023 11.53 11.97 25.94
C THR A 1023 11.84 13.43 25.63
N PRO A 1024 12.63 13.76 24.60
CA PRO A 1024 12.79 15.15 24.17
C PRO A 1024 11.50 15.65 23.51
N ALA A 1025 11.05 16.85 23.89
CA ALA A 1025 9.95 17.56 23.25
C ALA A 1025 10.56 18.67 22.38
N VAL A 1026 10.73 18.40 21.09
CA VAL A 1026 11.43 19.29 20.14
C VAL A 1026 10.57 19.52 18.89
N PHE A 1027 10.76 20.67 18.25
CA PHE A 1027 10.03 21.04 17.03
C PHE A 1027 10.17 19.99 15.92
N PRO A 1028 9.07 19.52 15.28
CA PRO A 1028 7.76 20.18 15.20
C PRO A 1028 6.77 19.82 16.32
N ALA A 1029 7.10 18.93 17.25
CA ALA A 1029 6.17 18.49 18.30
C ALA A 1029 5.82 19.60 19.32
N VAL A 1030 6.67 20.62 19.44
CA VAL A 1030 6.45 21.84 20.22
C VAL A 1030 6.96 23.05 19.41
N PRO A 1031 6.49 24.29 19.69
CA PRO A 1031 7.01 25.48 19.04
C PRO A 1031 8.55 25.60 19.11
N LEU A 1032 9.18 26.20 18.10
CA LEU A 1032 10.64 26.21 17.90
C LEU A 1032 11.41 26.86 19.06
N HIS A 1033 10.76 27.77 19.78
CA HIS A 1033 11.27 28.49 20.96
C HIS A 1033 10.91 27.84 22.30
N ARG A 1034 10.16 26.73 22.31
CA ARG A 1034 9.68 26.01 23.51
C ARG A 1034 10.15 24.56 23.54
N SER A 1035 11.34 24.27 23.03
CA SER A 1035 11.93 22.93 23.19
C SER A 1035 12.03 22.59 24.68
N GLY A 1036 11.70 21.33 25.00
CA GLY A 1036 11.56 20.85 26.36
C GLY A 1036 12.16 19.47 26.58
N LEU A 1037 12.49 19.20 27.84
CA LEU A 1037 12.98 17.92 28.33
C LEU A 1037 11.84 17.28 29.13
N ARG A 1038 11.18 16.26 28.55
CA ARG A 1038 10.03 15.62 29.18
C ARG A 1038 10.45 14.42 30.02
N PHE A 1039 10.36 14.58 31.33
CA PHE A 1039 10.55 13.54 32.31
C PHE A 1039 9.20 12.90 32.66
N THR A 1040 9.18 11.58 32.64
CA THR A 1040 8.01 10.79 33.02
C THR A 1040 8.33 10.03 34.29
N LEU A 1041 7.63 10.35 35.37
CA LEU A 1041 7.86 9.74 36.67
C LEU A 1041 7.04 8.46 36.81
N THR A 1042 7.66 7.46 37.42
CA THR A 1042 7.01 6.22 37.82
C THR A 1042 7.12 6.04 39.33
N ALA A 1043 6.16 5.34 39.92
CA ALA A 1043 6.21 4.93 41.31
C ALA A 1043 7.28 3.85 41.56
N ALA A 1044 8.07 3.45 40.55
CA ALA A 1044 9.26 2.62 40.69
C ALA A 1044 10.55 3.44 40.77
N ASN A 1045 10.56 4.72 40.36
CA ASN A 1045 11.75 5.57 40.46
C ASN A 1045 12.17 5.81 41.91
N THR A 1046 13.45 6.04 42.17
CA THR A 1046 13.96 6.35 43.52
C THR A 1046 14.16 7.85 43.74
N VAL A 1047 14.31 8.26 45.01
CA VAL A 1047 14.64 9.66 45.34
C VAL A 1047 16.01 10.03 44.77
N ASP A 1048 16.99 9.13 44.86
CA ASP A 1048 18.35 9.33 44.34
C ASP A 1048 18.35 9.52 42.80
N GLU A 1049 17.46 8.84 42.09
CA GLU A 1049 17.26 9.01 40.65
C GLU A 1049 16.68 10.39 40.32
N VAL A 1050 15.70 10.87 41.09
CA VAL A 1050 15.13 12.22 40.92
C VAL A 1050 16.17 13.29 41.26
N ASP A 1051 16.98 13.09 42.31
CA ASP A 1051 18.09 13.99 42.65
C ASP A 1051 19.15 14.04 41.54
N ARG A 1052 19.43 12.91 40.89
CA ARG A 1052 20.31 12.86 39.72
C ARG A 1052 19.72 13.63 38.54
N ALA A 1053 18.41 13.52 38.30
CA ALA A 1053 17.73 14.31 37.27
C ALA A 1053 17.82 15.82 37.55
N LEU A 1054 17.67 16.25 38.80
CA LEU A 1054 17.85 17.65 39.20
C LEU A 1054 19.30 18.12 39.04
N ALA A 1055 20.29 17.27 39.34
CA ALA A 1055 21.70 17.58 39.11
C ALA A 1055 22.00 17.75 37.61
N ALA A 1056 21.43 16.90 36.76
CA ALA A 1056 21.56 17.02 35.31
C ALA A 1056 20.89 18.30 34.79
N LEU A 1057 19.69 18.63 35.29
CA LEU A 1057 19.01 19.89 34.96
C LEU A 1057 19.82 21.11 35.40
N ALA A 1058 20.53 21.06 36.53
CA ALA A 1058 21.42 22.14 36.94
C ALA A 1058 22.56 22.36 35.93
N ALA A 1059 23.14 21.28 35.39
CA ALA A 1059 24.15 21.37 34.33
C ALA A 1059 23.56 21.90 33.00
N VAL A 1060 22.34 21.48 32.65
CA VAL A 1060 21.60 22.06 31.51
C VAL A 1060 21.33 23.55 31.74
N ARG A 1061 21.09 23.99 32.97
CA ARG A 1061 20.86 25.41 33.28
C ARG A 1061 22.09 26.26 32.98
N GLU A 1062 23.28 25.78 33.35
CA GLU A 1062 24.54 26.45 33.01
C GLU A 1062 24.74 26.57 31.49
N LEU A 1063 24.32 25.56 30.72
CA LEU A 1063 24.31 25.64 29.26
C LEU A 1063 23.36 26.73 28.76
N VAL A 1064 22.11 26.75 29.22
CA VAL A 1064 21.10 27.75 28.82
C VAL A 1064 21.58 29.18 29.11
N GLU A 1065 22.14 29.41 30.31
CA GLU A 1065 22.62 30.74 30.72
C GLU A 1065 23.83 31.22 29.91
N ARG A 1066 24.76 30.32 29.54
CA ARG A 1066 25.89 30.67 28.67
C ARG A 1066 25.44 31.07 27.28
N THR A 1067 24.44 30.39 26.73
CA THR A 1067 23.96 30.63 25.36
C THR A 1067 23.08 31.88 25.28
N GLN A 1068 22.40 32.29 26.36
CA GLN A 1068 21.61 33.54 26.41
C GLN A 1068 22.46 34.82 26.64
N LEU A 1069 23.76 34.69 26.95
CA LEU A 1069 24.69 35.80 27.15
C LEU A 1069 25.47 36.21 25.87
N VAL A 1070 25.29 35.46 24.77
CA VAL A 1070 25.87 35.67 23.44
C VAL A 1070 24.78 36.20 22.50
#